data_AF-A0A831PMZ8-F1
#
_entry.id   AF-A0A831PMZ8-F1
#
_cell.length_a   1.000
_cell.length_b   1.000
_cell.length_c   1.000
_cell.angle_alpha   90.00
_cell.angle_beta   90.00
_cell.angle_gamma   90.00
#
_symmetry.space_group_name_H-M   'P 1'
#
loop_
_entity.id
_entity.type
_entity.pdbx_description
1 polymer ?
#
loop_
_entity_poly.entity_id
_entity_poly.type
_entity_poly.pdbx_seq_one_letter_code
_entity_poly.pdbx_strand_id
1 'polypeptide(L)'
;DLEDAIANYRTVVDEAVKAEYKSQILVAIVDLSLEEPLEADASSLAGDDAAFEAFLPDLESYLDALKTSFMPYGSHTLGEVPEGEPLAAMIKGMIDPDYSDHVAAAGGDDESGRAILRLLVNGTTPGDAQTEVLGTTTADLSGDLALGLDYLDRINGCTVEIPRILDALEAKYIPPGPNGDPIRSPDALPTGRNLHTFDDREVPTKAAWNVGTRLGDDLIARYIEDHGEYPGKISFLLWSIETSRHQGTMESEIFWMLGVRPVWDKSNRVKDVELIPSSELGRPRIDVLVVCSGSYRDMYASKLELIDKAVRLAAEADDGAMPNYVKINTEDTYQSLIAAGYDEETARTLALARIFCPPPGSYSPGIEHAIGASETWDNASAIANYYIDRMGYVYSGGIWGEQYADVFRANLEDVSACVFSRTSNVYGCLEHPMVAAYFGGLNLAIREVTGESVDMYINNLRSAQDQKLESLSEFLSRDLYSRYLNPTWIEGMMGHGYDGSRYLLSLVENVWIWDVTMPNLISDGMWDRIYETYVLDSNNLGLAEFFGEQNPYALQSIEARLLDAARKGYWNADAAALQHLAAEFQRSVEMNGVTCCHHTCGNLDLSNYIQGVMNAMNADSSGDGPESVPASSVNAPAAAVTAEEDGLSGEQTAANATVSGGYGQNAQMPASPQIALPDAGVSGHVMQEVHQESGESGTTSTPLVPILVVAIVIGAVFAGIRWKRF
;
A
#
# COMPACT_ATOMS: atom_id res chain seq x y z
N ASP A 1 -10.96 -24.07 -15.25
CA ASP A 1 -10.17 -24.09 -16.50
C ASP A 1 -8.74 -24.55 -16.30
N LEU A 2 -7.80 -23.70 -15.83
CA LEU A 2 -6.39 -24.10 -15.70
C LEU A 2 -6.19 -25.30 -14.76
N GLU A 3 -6.84 -25.29 -13.60
CA GLU A 3 -6.82 -26.43 -12.67
C GLU A 3 -7.40 -27.71 -13.30
N ASP A 4 -8.49 -27.60 -14.06
CA ASP A 4 -9.06 -28.76 -14.77
C ASP A 4 -8.09 -29.29 -15.83
N ALA A 5 -7.37 -28.41 -16.53
CA ALA A 5 -6.34 -28.81 -17.48
C ALA A 5 -5.20 -29.57 -16.79
N ILE A 6 -4.75 -29.13 -15.60
CA ILE A 6 -3.76 -29.84 -14.79
C ILE A 6 -4.29 -31.20 -14.32
N ALA A 7 -5.51 -31.26 -13.79
CA ALA A 7 -6.13 -32.50 -13.35
C ALA A 7 -6.29 -33.52 -14.50
N ASN A 8 -6.68 -33.03 -15.68
CA ASN A 8 -6.77 -33.85 -16.89
C ASN A 8 -5.38 -34.30 -17.37
N TYR A 9 -4.37 -33.42 -17.34
CA TYR A 9 -2.98 -33.76 -17.66
C TYR A 9 -2.44 -34.90 -16.78
N ARG A 10 -2.73 -34.87 -15.47
CA ARG A 10 -2.29 -35.90 -14.51
C ARG A 10 -2.98 -37.26 -14.71
N THR A 11 -4.20 -37.27 -15.22
CA THR A 11 -5.04 -38.48 -15.27
C THR A 11 -5.11 -39.13 -16.65
N VAL A 12 -4.85 -38.37 -17.72
CA VAL A 12 -4.90 -38.90 -19.09
C VAL A 12 -3.75 -39.87 -19.37
N VAL A 13 -4.06 -40.97 -20.05
CA VAL A 13 -3.08 -42.03 -20.41
C VAL A 13 -2.63 -41.91 -21.87
N ASP A 14 -3.42 -41.27 -22.73
CA ASP A 14 -3.06 -41.06 -24.13
C ASP A 14 -2.02 -39.93 -24.24
N GLU A 15 -0.80 -40.27 -24.67
CA GLU A 15 0.32 -39.34 -24.75
C GLU A 15 0.08 -38.15 -25.69
N ALA A 16 -0.66 -38.34 -26.79
CA ALA A 16 -0.98 -37.24 -27.69
C ALA A 16 -1.94 -36.26 -27.03
N VAL A 17 -2.94 -36.76 -26.30
CA VAL A 17 -3.85 -35.92 -25.52
C VAL A 17 -3.13 -35.25 -24.34
N LYS A 18 -2.20 -35.97 -23.69
CA LYS A 18 -1.37 -35.41 -22.61
C LYS A 18 -0.55 -34.20 -23.09
N ALA A 19 0.03 -34.28 -24.29
CA ALA A 19 0.75 -33.17 -24.90
C ALA A 19 -0.15 -31.95 -25.20
N GLU A 20 -1.40 -32.16 -25.61
CA GLU A 20 -2.36 -31.06 -25.80
C GLU A 20 -2.71 -30.37 -24.48
N TYR A 21 -2.93 -31.12 -23.38
CA TYR A 21 -3.14 -30.51 -22.06
C TYR A 21 -1.91 -29.74 -21.57
N LYS A 22 -0.69 -30.26 -21.80
CA LYS A 22 0.55 -29.51 -21.53
C LYS A 22 0.55 -28.18 -22.28
N SER A 23 0.22 -28.21 -23.58
CA SER A 23 0.14 -26.99 -24.39
C SER A 23 -0.91 -26.01 -23.86
N GLN A 24 -2.08 -26.49 -23.43
CA GLN A 24 -3.13 -25.65 -22.84
C GLN A 24 -2.67 -24.99 -21.54
N ILE A 25 -1.97 -25.73 -20.67
CA ILE A 25 -1.43 -25.22 -19.41
C ILE A 25 -0.39 -24.12 -19.70
N LEU A 26 0.55 -24.36 -20.63
CA LEU A 26 1.58 -23.40 -20.99
C LEU A 26 1.00 -22.12 -21.62
N VAL A 27 0.00 -22.25 -22.50
CA VAL A 27 -0.71 -21.09 -23.05
C VAL A 27 -1.41 -20.31 -21.94
N ALA A 28 -2.10 -20.98 -21.01
CA ALA A 28 -2.76 -20.32 -19.90
C ALA A 28 -1.78 -19.57 -18.98
N ILE A 29 -0.57 -20.10 -18.75
CA ILE A 29 0.47 -19.41 -17.98
C ILE A 29 0.85 -18.07 -18.63
N VAL A 30 1.04 -18.07 -19.96
CA VAL A 30 1.35 -16.85 -20.71
C VAL A 30 0.17 -15.88 -20.71
N ASP A 31 -1.03 -16.37 -21.03
CA ASP A 31 -2.26 -15.56 -21.13
C ASP A 31 -2.72 -14.97 -19.77
N LEU A 32 -2.25 -15.55 -18.66
CA LEU A 32 -2.48 -15.07 -17.30
C LEU A 32 -1.25 -14.34 -16.73
N SER A 33 -0.22 -14.07 -17.55
CA SER A 33 1.00 -13.38 -17.11
C SER A 33 1.62 -14.01 -15.85
N LEU A 34 1.65 -15.34 -15.79
CA LEU A 34 2.16 -16.11 -14.64
C LEU A 34 3.62 -16.55 -14.80
N GLU A 35 4.28 -16.24 -15.93
CA GLU A 35 5.69 -16.58 -16.17
C GLU A 35 6.63 -15.94 -15.13
N GLU A 36 6.58 -14.62 -14.97
CA GLU A 36 7.44 -13.93 -14.00
C GLU A 36 7.10 -14.25 -12.53
N PRO A 37 5.82 -14.22 -12.09
CA PRO A 37 5.44 -14.58 -10.72
C PRO A 37 5.83 -16.00 -10.30
N LEU A 38 5.91 -16.93 -11.24
CA LEU A 38 6.26 -18.33 -10.99
C LEU A 38 7.68 -18.69 -11.44
N GLU A 39 8.46 -17.70 -11.87
CA GLU A 39 9.84 -17.87 -12.37
C GLU A 39 9.94 -18.96 -13.45
N ALA A 40 8.92 -19.01 -14.31
CA ALA A 40 8.73 -20.02 -15.32
C ALA A 40 8.89 -19.41 -16.72
N ASP A 41 9.66 -20.08 -17.58
CA ASP A 41 9.68 -19.80 -19.02
C ASP A 41 8.86 -20.86 -19.74
N ALA A 42 7.66 -20.50 -20.21
CA ALA A 42 6.75 -21.45 -20.85
C ALA A 42 7.38 -22.07 -22.11
N SER A 43 8.26 -21.33 -22.80
CA SER A 43 8.99 -21.80 -23.97
C SER A 43 10.00 -22.91 -23.63
N SER A 44 10.76 -22.75 -22.55
CA SER A 44 11.67 -23.77 -22.01
C SER A 44 10.91 -25.00 -21.53
N LEU A 45 9.85 -24.81 -20.75
CA LEU A 45 9.01 -25.89 -20.22
C LEU A 45 8.32 -26.69 -21.34
N ALA A 46 7.97 -26.06 -22.45
CA ALA A 46 7.41 -26.76 -23.62
C ALA A 46 8.36 -27.85 -24.14
N GLY A 47 9.67 -27.58 -24.16
CA GLY A 47 10.71 -28.48 -24.70
C GLY A 47 11.25 -29.51 -23.72
N ASP A 48 10.99 -29.37 -22.41
CA ASP A 48 11.51 -30.25 -21.36
C ASP A 48 10.37 -30.78 -20.47
N ASP A 49 10.00 -32.04 -20.70
CA ASP A 49 8.94 -32.70 -19.92
C ASP A 49 9.32 -32.89 -18.45
N ALA A 50 10.59 -33.09 -18.14
CA ALA A 50 11.02 -33.28 -16.75
C ALA A 50 10.96 -31.96 -15.98
N ALA A 51 11.35 -30.85 -16.61
CA ALA A 51 11.21 -29.52 -16.04
C ALA A 51 9.73 -29.14 -15.86
N PHE A 52 8.88 -29.43 -16.85
CA PHE A 52 7.43 -29.19 -16.73
C PHE A 52 6.79 -29.98 -15.59
N GLU A 53 7.09 -31.27 -15.47
CA GLU A 53 6.57 -32.11 -14.37
C GLU A 53 7.10 -31.66 -12.99
N ALA A 54 8.32 -31.10 -12.93
CA ALA A 54 8.88 -30.52 -11.70
C ALA A 54 8.23 -29.18 -11.32
N PHE A 55 7.75 -28.42 -12.30
CA PHE A 55 7.10 -27.12 -12.12
C PHE A 55 5.62 -27.22 -11.70
N LEU A 56 4.90 -28.27 -12.11
CA LEU A 56 3.46 -28.41 -11.82
C LEU A 56 3.08 -28.27 -10.34
N PRO A 57 3.81 -28.82 -9.35
CA PRO A 57 3.51 -28.63 -7.95
C PRO A 57 3.53 -27.15 -7.51
N ASP A 58 4.43 -26.35 -8.05
CA ASP A 58 4.54 -24.91 -7.73
C ASP A 58 3.35 -24.14 -8.32
N LEU A 59 2.94 -24.47 -9.55
CA LEU A 59 1.73 -23.92 -10.16
C LEU A 59 0.47 -24.30 -9.37
N GLU A 60 0.32 -25.56 -8.96
CA GLU A 60 -0.81 -26.01 -8.14
C GLU A 60 -0.84 -25.31 -6.79
N SER A 61 0.32 -25.17 -6.13
CA SER A 61 0.47 -24.43 -4.87
C SER A 61 0.08 -22.95 -5.04
N TYR A 62 0.47 -22.32 -6.14
CA TYR A 62 0.06 -20.95 -6.45
C TYR A 62 -1.45 -20.82 -6.66
N LEU A 63 -2.06 -21.73 -7.43
CA LEU A 63 -3.52 -21.74 -7.65
C LEU A 63 -4.29 -21.99 -6.35
N ASP A 64 -3.80 -22.87 -5.47
CA ASP A 64 -4.38 -23.07 -4.15
C ASP A 64 -4.26 -21.79 -3.29
N ALA A 65 -3.10 -21.12 -3.32
CA ALA A 65 -2.91 -19.84 -2.65
C ALA A 65 -3.85 -18.74 -3.17
N LEU A 66 -4.19 -18.72 -4.47
CA LEU A 66 -5.20 -17.78 -5.00
C LEU A 66 -6.58 -18.02 -4.37
N LYS A 67 -6.99 -19.29 -4.24
CA LYS A 67 -8.31 -19.67 -3.72
C LYS A 67 -8.45 -19.46 -2.22
N THR A 68 -7.38 -19.70 -1.47
CA THR A 68 -7.36 -19.63 -0.01
C THR A 68 -6.97 -18.26 0.53
N SER A 69 -6.56 -17.33 -0.34
CA SER A 69 -6.23 -15.96 0.04
C SER A 69 -7.45 -15.19 0.59
N PHE A 70 -7.30 -14.62 1.78
CA PHE A 70 -8.30 -13.73 2.35
C PHE A 70 -8.37 -12.40 1.59
N MET A 71 -9.59 -11.88 1.46
CA MET A 71 -9.88 -10.57 0.87
C MET A 71 -11.00 -9.86 1.62
N PRO A 72 -11.01 -8.51 1.68
CA PRO A 72 -12.17 -7.78 2.19
C PRO A 72 -13.33 -7.90 1.20
N TYR A 73 -14.54 -8.18 1.71
CA TYR A 73 -15.76 -8.28 0.90
C TYR A 73 -16.64 -7.04 1.13
N GLY A 74 -16.46 -6.03 0.28
CA GLY A 74 -17.14 -4.73 0.42
C GLY A 74 -16.47 -3.78 1.41
N SER A 75 -17.17 -2.71 1.74
CA SER A 75 -16.69 -1.67 2.67
C SER A 75 -17.45 -1.68 3.98
N HIS A 76 -16.84 -1.11 5.03
CA HIS A 76 -17.44 -1.14 6.37
C HIS A 76 -18.46 -0.02 6.57
N THR A 77 -19.66 -0.36 7.05
CA THR A 77 -20.63 0.60 7.58
C THR A 77 -20.54 0.64 9.10
N LEU A 78 -20.26 1.82 9.68
CA LEU A 78 -20.07 1.96 11.12
C LEU A 78 -21.28 1.45 11.92
N GLY A 79 -21.02 0.58 12.90
CA GLY A 79 -22.03 -0.02 13.76
C GLY A 79 -22.79 -1.20 13.15
N GLU A 80 -22.52 -1.56 11.89
CA GLU A 80 -23.04 -2.76 11.25
C GLU A 80 -21.98 -3.87 11.30
N VAL A 81 -22.43 -5.11 11.48
CA VAL A 81 -21.56 -6.29 11.50
C VAL A 81 -21.87 -7.15 10.28
N PRO A 82 -20.90 -7.89 9.72
CA PRO A 82 -21.19 -8.81 8.63
C PRO A 82 -22.18 -9.88 9.09
N GLU A 83 -23.00 -10.36 8.16
CA GLU A 83 -23.97 -11.43 8.38
C GLU A 83 -23.77 -12.57 7.36
N GLY A 84 -24.38 -13.73 7.61
CA GLY A 84 -24.42 -14.83 6.63
C GLY A 84 -23.04 -15.38 6.25
N GLU A 85 -22.81 -15.58 4.96
CA GLU A 85 -21.58 -16.20 4.42
C GLU A 85 -20.32 -15.35 4.70
N PRO A 86 -20.30 -14.01 4.49
CA PRO A 86 -19.16 -13.18 4.87
C PRO A 86 -18.75 -13.32 6.34
N LEU A 87 -19.72 -13.41 7.26
CA LEU A 87 -19.44 -13.60 8.69
C LEU A 87 -18.85 -14.99 8.97
N ALA A 88 -19.42 -16.05 8.36
CA ALA A 88 -18.91 -17.40 8.49
C ALA A 88 -17.47 -17.52 7.93
N ALA A 89 -17.19 -16.89 6.79
CA ALA A 89 -15.86 -16.84 6.19
C ALA A 89 -14.85 -16.05 7.05
N MET A 90 -15.27 -14.93 7.63
CA MET A 90 -14.44 -14.17 8.57
C MET A 90 -14.09 -15.00 9.82
N ILE A 91 -15.07 -15.69 10.41
CA ILE A 91 -14.82 -16.58 11.55
C ILE A 91 -13.89 -17.71 11.15
N LYS A 92 -14.09 -18.34 9.98
CA LYS A 92 -13.19 -19.37 9.44
C LYS A 92 -11.75 -18.85 9.43
N GLY A 93 -11.52 -17.66 8.86
CA GLY A 93 -10.19 -17.08 8.79
C GLY A 93 -9.57 -16.80 10.17
N MET A 94 -10.38 -16.46 11.16
CA MET A 94 -9.89 -16.22 12.53
C MET A 94 -9.54 -17.50 13.30
N ILE A 95 -10.16 -18.65 12.97
CA ILE A 95 -9.90 -19.95 13.65
C ILE A 95 -8.89 -20.85 12.92
N ASP A 96 -8.69 -20.67 11.60
CA ASP A 96 -7.75 -21.48 10.79
C ASP A 96 -6.28 -21.23 11.20
N PRO A 97 -5.36 -22.23 11.13
CA PRO A 97 -5.36 -23.35 10.16
C PRO A 97 -5.86 -24.71 10.70
N ASP A 98 -5.90 -24.91 12.02
CA ASP A 98 -6.19 -26.23 12.60
C ASP A 98 -7.64 -26.69 12.32
N TYR A 99 -8.56 -25.74 12.15
CA TYR A 99 -9.97 -26.00 11.87
C TYR A 99 -10.17 -26.83 10.60
N SER A 100 -9.52 -26.44 9.50
CA SER A 100 -9.65 -27.14 8.22
C SER A 100 -9.14 -28.59 8.31
N ASP A 101 -8.04 -28.81 9.03
CA ASP A 101 -7.50 -30.15 9.29
C ASP A 101 -8.43 -31.00 10.17
N HIS A 102 -9.05 -30.41 11.20
CA HIS A 102 -10.01 -31.09 12.05
C HIS A 102 -11.31 -31.46 11.31
N VAL A 103 -11.78 -30.61 10.39
CA VAL A 103 -12.91 -30.93 9.49
C VAL A 103 -12.56 -32.12 8.59
N ALA A 104 -11.39 -32.10 7.96
CA ALA A 104 -10.92 -33.20 7.12
C ALA A 104 -10.77 -34.51 7.91
N ALA A 105 -10.21 -34.46 9.13
CA ALA A 105 -10.08 -35.62 10.02
C ALA A 105 -11.43 -36.20 10.46
N ALA A 106 -12.48 -35.37 10.51
CA ALA A 106 -13.86 -35.79 10.76
C ALA A 106 -14.58 -36.33 9.51
N GLY A 107 -13.91 -36.38 8.35
CA GLY A 107 -14.45 -36.87 7.09
C GLY A 107 -15.19 -35.82 6.25
N GLY A 108 -15.02 -34.54 6.58
CA GLY A 108 -15.55 -33.42 5.80
C GLY A 108 -14.57 -32.87 4.77
N ASP A 109 -15.03 -31.88 4.03
CA ASP A 109 -14.26 -31.04 3.10
C ASP A 109 -14.44 -29.54 3.44
N ASP A 110 -13.85 -28.66 2.64
CA ASP A 110 -13.97 -27.20 2.85
C ASP A 110 -15.44 -26.73 2.87
N GLU A 111 -16.29 -27.28 2.00
CA GLU A 111 -17.71 -26.93 1.96
C GLU A 111 -18.44 -27.37 3.23
N SER A 112 -18.12 -28.57 3.73
CA SER A 112 -18.62 -29.04 5.03
C SER A 112 -18.18 -28.10 6.15
N GLY A 113 -16.91 -27.66 6.14
CA GLY A 113 -16.39 -26.69 7.09
C GLY A 113 -17.14 -25.36 7.06
N ARG A 114 -17.41 -24.81 5.87
CA ARG A 114 -18.22 -23.59 5.71
C ARG A 114 -19.68 -23.78 6.14
N ALA A 115 -20.29 -24.92 5.81
CA ALA A 115 -21.65 -25.23 6.21
C ALA A 115 -21.82 -25.30 7.74
N ILE A 116 -20.86 -25.87 8.46
CA ILE A 116 -20.85 -25.89 9.92
C ILE A 116 -20.81 -24.47 10.49
N LEU A 117 -19.94 -23.61 9.96
CA LEU A 117 -19.84 -22.21 10.42
C LEU A 117 -21.10 -21.40 10.09
N ARG A 118 -21.75 -21.64 8.94
CA ARG A 118 -23.07 -21.06 8.62
C ARG A 118 -24.14 -21.43 9.65
N LEU A 119 -24.17 -22.69 10.10
CA LEU A 119 -25.09 -23.12 11.15
C LEU A 119 -24.75 -22.46 12.49
N LEU A 120 -23.45 -22.33 12.80
CA LEU A 120 -22.95 -21.70 14.01
C LEU A 120 -23.37 -20.23 14.12
N VAL A 121 -23.15 -19.44 13.05
CA VAL A 121 -23.53 -18.01 13.03
C VAL A 121 -25.05 -17.79 13.10
N ASN A 122 -25.83 -18.79 12.68
CA ASN A 122 -27.29 -18.79 12.80
C ASN A 122 -27.79 -19.31 14.17
N GLY A 123 -26.90 -19.53 15.13
CA GLY A 123 -27.24 -19.86 16.52
C GLY A 123 -27.34 -21.35 16.83
N THR A 124 -26.87 -22.23 15.93
CA THR A 124 -26.80 -23.68 16.17
C THR A 124 -25.66 -23.99 17.14
N THR A 125 -25.82 -24.98 18.01
CA THR A 125 -24.73 -25.38 18.92
C THR A 125 -23.60 -26.10 18.16
N PRO A 126 -22.34 -26.05 18.64
CA PRO A 126 -21.23 -26.74 17.99
C PRO A 126 -21.46 -28.23 17.71
N GLY A 127 -22.11 -28.94 18.63
CA GLY A 127 -22.38 -30.37 18.48
C GLY A 127 -23.49 -30.66 17.48
N ASP A 128 -24.54 -29.84 17.47
CA ASP A 128 -25.66 -30.00 16.53
C ASP A 128 -25.20 -29.66 15.10
N ALA A 129 -24.42 -28.59 14.92
CA ALA A 129 -23.89 -28.18 13.62
C ALA A 129 -23.00 -29.28 12.99
N GLN A 130 -22.10 -29.86 13.79
CA GLN A 130 -21.28 -31.00 13.35
C GLN A 130 -22.15 -32.22 13.01
N THR A 131 -23.12 -32.56 13.86
CA THR A 131 -23.99 -33.72 13.63
C THR A 131 -24.82 -33.56 12.36
N GLU A 132 -25.30 -32.34 12.10
CA GLU A 132 -26.11 -32.03 10.92
C GLU A 132 -25.31 -32.16 9.61
N VAL A 133 -24.06 -31.68 9.60
CA VAL A 133 -23.22 -31.66 8.39
C VAL A 133 -22.43 -32.95 8.20
N LEU A 134 -21.78 -33.44 9.26
CA LEU A 134 -20.85 -34.58 9.21
C LEU A 134 -21.46 -35.89 9.74
N GLY A 135 -22.61 -35.84 10.40
CA GLY A 135 -23.22 -37.02 11.01
C GLY A 135 -22.48 -37.54 12.26
N THR A 136 -21.46 -36.83 12.72
CA THR A 136 -20.62 -37.19 13.87
C THR A 136 -20.19 -35.93 14.62
N THR A 137 -19.62 -36.10 15.82
CA THR A 137 -18.98 -35.02 16.58
C THR A 137 -17.57 -35.43 16.98
N THR A 138 -16.64 -34.48 16.95
CA THR A 138 -15.26 -34.68 17.45
C THR A 138 -14.95 -33.62 18.51
N ALA A 139 -14.04 -33.95 19.44
CA ALA A 139 -13.68 -33.04 20.53
C ALA A 139 -12.89 -31.83 20.02
N ASP A 140 -11.97 -32.05 19.07
CA ASP A 140 -11.11 -31.01 18.51
C ASP A 140 -11.95 -29.96 17.75
N LEU A 141 -12.82 -30.42 16.84
CA LEU A 141 -13.74 -29.55 16.10
C LEU A 141 -14.73 -28.81 17.02
N SER A 142 -15.16 -29.46 18.12
CA SER A 142 -15.97 -28.78 19.14
C SER A 142 -15.20 -27.65 19.85
N GLY A 143 -13.87 -27.80 20.01
CA GLY A 143 -12.98 -26.76 20.53
C GLY A 143 -12.87 -25.57 19.59
N ASP A 144 -12.66 -25.82 18.30
CA ASP A 144 -12.56 -24.77 17.28
C ASP A 144 -13.86 -23.98 17.14
N LEU A 145 -15.01 -24.68 17.13
CA LEU A 145 -16.32 -24.03 17.05
C LEU A 145 -16.66 -23.25 18.32
N ALA A 146 -16.17 -23.69 19.49
CA ALA A 146 -16.31 -22.89 20.71
C ALA A 146 -15.47 -21.60 20.64
N LEU A 147 -14.28 -21.66 20.04
CA LEU A 147 -13.48 -20.47 19.75
C LEU A 147 -14.18 -19.57 18.70
N GLY A 148 -14.78 -20.17 17.67
CA GLY A 148 -15.58 -19.45 16.68
C GLY A 148 -16.77 -18.70 17.28
N LEU A 149 -17.41 -19.25 18.33
CA LEU A 149 -18.46 -18.54 19.08
C LEU A 149 -17.92 -17.35 19.88
N ASP A 150 -16.73 -17.46 20.49
CA ASP A 150 -16.08 -16.31 21.15
C ASP A 150 -15.81 -15.18 20.14
N TYR A 151 -15.33 -15.52 18.94
CA TYR A 151 -15.09 -14.55 17.88
C TYR A 151 -16.38 -13.94 17.34
N LEU A 152 -17.43 -14.74 17.16
CA LEU A 152 -18.76 -14.25 16.83
C LEU A 152 -19.27 -13.22 17.86
N ASP A 153 -19.12 -13.51 19.15
CA ASP A 153 -19.52 -12.59 20.22
C ASP A 153 -18.72 -11.29 20.18
N ARG A 154 -17.41 -11.35 19.92
CA ARG A 154 -16.57 -10.15 19.74
C ARG A 154 -16.97 -9.34 18.52
N ILE A 155 -17.27 -9.98 17.38
CA ILE A 155 -17.75 -9.32 16.16
C ILE A 155 -19.09 -8.64 16.43
N ASN A 156 -20.05 -9.34 17.04
CA ASN A 156 -21.34 -8.76 17.42
C ASN A 156 -21.20 -7.56 18.37
N GLY A 157 -20.15 -7.56 19.20
CA GLY A 157 -19.78 -6.42 20.04
C GLY A 157 -19.38 -5.16 19.28
N CYS A 158 -19.04 -5.24 17.99
CA CYS A 158 -18.67 -4.11 17.14
C CYS A 158 -19.86 -3.18 16.81
N THR A 159 -21.10 -3.63 17.04
CA THR A 159 -22.31 -2.77 16.96
C THR A 159 -22.25 -1.54 17.90
N VAL A 160 -21.28 -1.52 18.82
CA VAL A 160 -21.03 -0.40 19.74
C VAL A 160 -20.30 0.79 19.10
N GLU A 161 -19.81 0.70 17.85
CA GLU A 161 -19.04 1.77 17.19
C GLU A 161 -19.74 3.14 17.20
N ILE A 162 -20.99 3.23 16.73
CA ILE A 162 -21.76 4.49 16.76
C ILE A 162 -22.00 4.96 18.22
N PRO A 163 -22.48 4.11 19.15
CA PRO A 163 -22.55 4.46 20.57
C PRO A 163 -21.23 5.01 21.14
N ARG A 164 -20.07 4.49 20.71
CA ARG A 164 -18.75 4.97 21.18
C ARG A 164 -18.37 6.33 20.63
N ILE A 165 -18.78 6.64 19.41
CA ILE A 165 -18.66 7.99 18.86
C ILE A 165 -19.52 8.96 19.69
N LEU A 166 -20.76 8.58 20.04
CA LEU A 166 -21.63 9.40 20.89
C LEU A 166 -21.04 9.59 22.29
N ASP A 167 -20.49 8.54 22.90
CA ASP A 167 -19.78 8.62 24.18
C ASP A 167 -18.61 9.62 24.11
N ALA A 168 -17.84 9.62 23.00
CA ALA A 168 -16.71 10.53 22.82
C ALA A 168 -17.18 12.00 22.68
N LEU A 169 -18.27 12.23 21.94
CA LEU A 169 -18.90 13.56 21.82
C LEU A 169 -19.46 14.06 23.15
N GLU A 170 -19.89 13.16 24.03
CA GLU A 170 -20.29 13.46 25.41
C GLU A 170 -19.10 13.53 26.40
N ALA A 171 -17.87 13.51 25.89
CA ALA A 171 -16.63 13.53 26.66
C ALA A 171 -16.51 12.41 27.71
N LYS A 172 -17.10 11.23 27.42
CA LYS A 172 -16.94 10.03 28.24
C LYS A 172 -15.63 9.33 27.91
N TYR A 173 -15.24 8.44 28.82
CA TYR A 173 -14.08 7.59 28.63
C TYR A 173 -14.34 6.53 27.56
N ILE A 174 -13.50 6.51 26.52
CA ILE A 174 -13.49 5.47 25.48
C ILE A 174 -12.47 4.41 25.87
N PRO A 175 -12.87 3.14 26.05
CA PRO A 175 -11.94 2.07 26.40
C PRO A 175 -10.82 1.92 25.37
N PRO A 176 -9.55 1.82 25.79
CA PRO A 176 -8.45 1.53 24.90
C PRO A 176 -8.49 0.07 24.43
N GLY A 177 -7.89 -0.20 23.27
CA GLY A 177 -7.70 -1.55 22.75
C GLY A 177 -6.51 -1.64 21.79
N PRO A 178 -5.93 -2.83 21.60
CA PRO A 178 -4.84 -3.01 20.65
C PRO A 178 -5.35 -2.79 19.22
N ASN A 179 -4.51 -2.16 18.40
CA ASN A 179 -4.66 -2.19 16.95
C ASN A 179 -4.20 -3.54 16.40
N GLY A 180 -4.86 -4.07 15.36
CA GLY A 180 -4.47 -5.34 14.75
C GLY A 180 -5.37 -5.73 13.58
N ASP A 181 -4.91 -6.72 12.83
CA ASP A 181 -5.72 -7.44 11.85
C ASP A 181 -6.47 -8.56 12.60
N PRO A 182 -7.82 -8.64 12.58
CA PRO A 182 -8.57 -9.55 13.43
C PRO A 182 -8.36 -11.03 13.08
N ILE A 183 -7.99 -11.35 11.83
CA ILE A 183 -7.63 -12.72 11.42
C ILE A 183 -6.32 -13.13 12.10
N ARG A 184 -5.34 -12.23 12.10
CA ARG A 184 -4.04 -12.47 12.74
C ARG A 184 -4.05 -12.28 14.27
N SER A 185 -4.90 -11.40 14.78
CA SER A 185 -4.94 -10.96 16.17
C SER A 185 -6.37 -10.63 16.61
N PRO A 186 -7.18 -11.65 16.97
CA PRO A 186 -8.59 -11.49 17.35
C PRO A 186 -8.85 -10.55 18.53
N ASP A 187 -7.85 -10.25 19.35
CA ASP A 187 -7.92 -9.26 20.43
C ASP A 187 -8.09 -7.81 19.93
N ALA A 188 -7.96 -7.58 18.62
CA ALA A 188 -8.37 -6.33 17.95
C ALA A 188 -9.89 -6.11 17.99
N LEU A 189 -10.69 -7.15 18.28
CA LEU A 189 -12.13 -7.06 18.49
C LEU A 189 -12.51 -7.07 19.99
N PRO A 190 -13.66 -6.48 20.37
CA PRO A 190 -14.58 -5.69 19.53
C PRO A 190 -13.95 -4.35 19.10
N THR A 191 -14.47 -3.77 18.02
CA THR A 191 -14.15 -2.39 17.60
C THR A 191 -14.85 -1.37 18.52
N GLY A 192 -14.85 -0.08 18.15
CA GLY A 192 -15.36 1.00 19.02
C GLY A 192 -14.44 1.30 20.23
N ARG A 193 -13.15 1.02 20.10
CA ARG A 193 -12.13 1.28 21.13
C ARG A 193 -11.15 2.36 20.68
N ASN A 194 -10.52 3.04 21.64
CA ASN A 194 -9.43 3.97 21.37
C ASN A 194 -8.14 3.18 21.12
N LEU A 195 -7.77 2.99 19.86
CA LEU A 195 -6.70 2.09 19.48
C LEU A 195 -5.33 2.55 20.00
N HIS A 196 -4.50 1.61 20.41
CA HIS A 196 -3.08 1.82 20.72
C HIS A 196 -2.22 0.73 20.10
N THR A 197 -0.92 1.03 20.00
CA THR A 197 0.11 0.05 19.61
C THR A 197 0.71 -0.57 20.88
N PHE A 198 2.03 -0.52 21.06
CA PHE A 198 2.74 -1.07 22.21
C PHE A 198 3.93 -0.18 22.61
N ASP A 199 4.63 -0.55 23.70
CA ASP A 199 5.85 0.11 24.19
C ASP A 199 7.02 -0.14 23.20
N ASP A 200 7.53 0.90 22.54
CA ASP A 200 8.57 0.82 21.50
C ASP A 200 9.86 0.10 21.97
N ARG A 201 10.10 0.12 23.28
CA ARG A 201 11.25 -0.53 23.91
C ARG A 201 11.15 -2.05 23.91
N GLU A 202 9.98 -2.62 23.67
CA GLU A 202 9.78 -4.07 23.59
C GLU A 202 10.21 -4.66 22.24
N VAL A 203 10.45 -3.80 21.24
CA VAL A 203 10.82 -4.20 19.88
C VAL A 203 12.32 -4.12 19.63
N PRO A 204 12.92 -5.14 18.97
CA PRO A 204 12.31 -6.43 18.63
C PRO A 204 12.07 -7.35 19.84
N THR A 205 10.98 -8.12 19.81
CA THR A 205 10.75 -9.16 20.82
C THR A 205 11.68 -10.35 20.59
N LYS A 206 11.87 -11.20 21.62
CA LYS A 206 12.66 -12.44 21.47
C LYS A 206 12.05 -13.42 20.47
N ALA A 207 10.73 -13.44 20.34
CA ALA A 207 10.04 -14.26 19.35
C ALA A 207 10.28 -13.71 17.94
N ALA A 208 10.13 -12.39 17.76
CA ALA A 208 10.42 -11.71 16.51
C ALA A 208 11.89 -11.88 16.07
N TRP A 209 12.83 -11.94 17.03
CA TRP A 209 14.24 -12.27 16.74
C TRP A 209 14.37 -13.60 16.01
N ASN A 210 13.76 -14.67 16.52
CA ASN A 210 13.85 -15.99 15.89
C ASN A 210 13.23 -16.02 14.49
N VAL A 211 12.14 -15.28 14.28
CA VAL A 211 11.49 -15.19 12.96
C VAL A 211 12.37 -14.37 12.00
N GLY A 212 12.89 -13.22 12.43
CA GLY A 212 13.71 -12.34 11.60
C GLY A 212 15.06 -12.97 11.24
N THR A 213 15.68 -13.75 12.13
CA THR A 213 16.91 -14.48 11.76
C THR A 213 16.64 -15.56 10.71
N ARG A 214 15.51 -16.27 10.81
CA ARG A 214 15.11 -17.29 9.83
C ARG A 214 14.84 -16.65 8.47
N LEU A 215 14.02 -15.61 8.41
CA LEU A 215 13.73 -14.90 7.16
C LEU A 215 14.99 -14.28 6.54
N GLY A 216 15.91 -13.78 7.37
CA GLY A 216 17.20 -13.31 6.87
C GLY A 216 18.07 -14.41 6.28
N ASP A 217 18.06 -15.62 6.87
CA ASP A 217 18.74 -16.78 6.29
C ASP A 217 18.06 -17.24 4.99
N ASP A 218 16.72 -17.23 4.93
CA ASP A 218 15.93 -17.56 3.74
C ASP A 218 16.25 -16.58 2.59
N LEU A 219 16.33 -15.28 2.88
CA LEU A 219 16.70 -14.26 1.90
C LEU A 219 18.12 -14.41 1.37
N ILE A 220 19.08 -14.68 2.27
CA ILE A 220 20.47 -14.93 1.86
C ILE A 220 20.55 -16.19 0.99
N ALA A 221 19.86 -17.26 1.38
CA ALA A 221 19.85 -18.51 0.63
C ALA A 221 19.25 -18.30 -0.76
N ARG A 222 18.11 -17.60 -0.84
CA ARG A 222 17.45 -17.25 -2.09
C ARG A 222 18.35 -16.43 -3.00
N TYR A 223 19.00 -15.39 -2.48
CA TYR A 223 19.91 -14.57 -3.28
C TYR A 223 21.13 -15.36 -3.78
N ILE A 224 21.68 -16.27 -2.98
CA ILE A 224 22.79 -17.15 -3.41
C ILE A 224 22.33 -18.15 -4.47
N GLU A 225 21.11 -18.66 -4.39
CA GLU A 225 20.54 -19.55 -5.40
C GLU A 225 20.45 -18.84 -6.75
N ASP A 226 19.97 -17.58 -6.74
CA ASP A 226 19.75 -16.79 -7.95
C ASP A 226 21.07 -16.25 -8.55
N HIS A 227 22.01 -15.80 -7.71
CA HIS A 227 23.20 -15.04 -8.15
C HIS A 227 24.54 -15.75 -7.91
N GLY A 228 24.55 -16.83 -7.13
CA GLY A 228 25.76 -17.61 -6.83
C GLY A 228 26.73 -16.96 -5.82
N GLU A 229 26.36 -15.82 -5.23
CA GLU A 229 27.16 -15.09 -4.25
C GLU A 229 26.32 -14.46 -3.13
N TYR A 230 26.98 -14.00 -2.06
CA TYR A 230 26.28 -13.28 -0.99
C TYR A 230 25.91 -11.86 -1.44
N PRO A 231 24.74 -11.33 -1.03
CA PRO A 231 24.41 -9.94 -1.30
C PRO A 231 25.36 -9.01 -0.55
N GLY A 232 25.84 -7.95 -1.21
CA GLY A 232 26.72 -6.97 -0.61
C GLY A 232 25.97 -6.03 0.34
N LYS A 233 24.79 -5.57 -0.08
CA LYS A 233 23.91 -4.68 0.68
C LYS A 233 22.44 -5.00 0.43
N ILE A 234 21.63 -5.04 1.49
CA ILE A 234 20.17 -5.24 1.39
C ILE A 234 19.45 -4.00 1.90
N SER A 235 18.49 -3.49 1.14
CA SER A 235 17.64 -2.39 1.57
C SER A 235 16.38 -2.88 2.29
N PHE A 236 15.98 -2.20 3.36
CA PHE A 236 14.80 -2.51 4.14
C PHE A 236 13.87 -1.30 4.19
N LEU A 237 12.61 -1.50 3.83
CA LEU A 237 11.55 -0.51 4.03
C LEU A 237 10.85 -0.75 5.37
N LEU A 238 10.88 0.22 6.28
CA LEU A 238 10.25 0.12 7.61
C LEU A 238 9.03 1.03 7.73
N TRP A 239 7.87 0.44 8.07
CA TRP A 239 6.62 1.15 8.35
C TRP A 239 6.16 0.92 9.78
N SER A 240 5.65 1.97 10.43
CA SER A 240 5.24 1.91 11.83
C SER A 240 4.11 0.92 12.08
N ILE A 241 3.11 0.87 11.19
CA ILE A 241 1.96 -0.03 11.35
C ILE A 241 2.34 -1.50 11.16
N GLU A 242 3.24 -1.79 10.23
CA GLU A 242 3.75 -3.15 10.04
C GLU A 242 4.58 -3.58 11.25
N THR A 243 5.45 -2.70 11.73
CA THR A 243 6.24 -2.92 12.96
C THR A 243 5.35 -3.16 14.17
N SER A 244 4.24 -2.44 14.26
CA SER A 244 3.22 -2.63 15.30
C SER A 244 2.59 -4.03 15.27
N ARG A 245 2.52 -4.66 14.10
CA ARG A 245 1.91 -5.98 13.92
C ARG A 245 2.93 -7.10 14.07
N HIS A 246 4.11 -6.99 13.45
CA HIS A 246 5.16 -8.01 13.48
C HIS A 246 6.13 -7.90 14.67
N GLN A 247 6.00 -6.88 15.52
CA GLN A 247 6.74 -6.75 16.78
C GLN A 247 8.27 -6.81 16.64
N GLY A 248 8.80 -6.32 15.51
CA GLY A 248 10.25 -6.24 15.29
C GLY A 248 10.90 -7.28 14.40
N THR A 249 10.15 -8.09 13.66
CA THR A 249 10.74 -9.06 12.72
C THR A 249 11.74 -8.41 11.75
N MET A 250 11.38 -7.30 11.10
CA MET A 250 12.25 -6.59 10.16
C MET A 250 13.51 -6.02 10.82
N GLU A 251 13.38 -5.43 12.01
CA GLU A 251 14.52 -4.94 12.79
C GLU A 251 15.46 -6.07 13.21
N SER A 252 14.90 -7.24 13.54
CA SER A 252 15.67 -8.44 13.85
C SER A 252 16.45 -8.93 12.65
N GLU A 253 15.84 -8.90 11.47
CA GLU A 253 16.49 -9.26 10.22
C GLU A 253 17.62 -8.29 9.87
N ILE A 254 17.40 -6.97 10.00
CA ILE A 254 18.46 -5.95 9.84
C ILE A 254 19.65 -6.22 10.77
N PHE A 255 19.37 -6.47 12.06
CA PHE A 255 20.41 -6.81 13.04
C PHE A 255 21.14 -8.09 12.66
N TRP A 256 20.40 -9.11 12.21
CA TRP A 256 20.97 -10.35 11.74
C TRP A 256 21.90 -10.10 10.55
N MET A 257 21.49 -9.39 9.50
CA MET A 257 22.34 -9.07 8.33
C MET A 257 23.68 -8.48 8.72
N LEU A 258 23.65 -7.48 9.60
CA LEU A 258 24.84 -6.80 10.17
C LEU A 258 25.70 -7.71 11.07
N GLY A 259 25.17 -8.85 11.50
CA GLY A 259 25.81 -9.76 12.44
C GLY A 259 25.86 -9.18 13.84
N VAL A 260 24.80 -8.50 14.27
CA VAL A 260 24.60 -8.04 15.64
C VAL A 260 23.34 -8.71 16.22
N ARG A 261 23.24 -8.80 17.54
CA ARG A 261 22.04 -9.27 18.22
C ARG A 261 21.52 -8.25 19.22
N PRO A 262 20.19 -8.10 19.38
CA PRO A 262 19.61 -7.25 20.41
C PRO A 262 19.87 -7.81 21.82
N VAL A 263 20.02 -6.90 22.77
CA VAL A 263 20.23 -7.18 24.19
C VAL A 263 19.01 -6.72 24.96
N TRP A 264 18.31 -7.67 25.58
CA TRP A 264 17.14 -7.39 26.42
C TRP A 264 17.52 -7.21 27.90
N ASP A 265 16.75 -6.39 28.60
CA ASP A 265 16.77 -6.31 30.05
C ASP A 265 15.90 -7.42 30.70
N LYS A 266 15.79 -7.40 32.04
CA LYS A 266 15.00 -8.39 32.78
C LYS A 266 13.48 -8.28 32.54
N SER A 267 13.02 -7.16 31.99
CA SER A 267 11.63 -6.88 31.63
C SER A 267 11.37 -7.11 30.14
N ASN A 268 12.29 -7.79 29.43
CA ASN A 268 12.24 -8.01 27.98
C ASN A 268 12.23 -6.73 27.13
N ARG A 269 12.73 -5.61 27.64
CA ARG A 269 12.95 -4.40 26.85
C ARG A 269 14.31 -4.43 26.19
N VAL A 270 14.38 -4.07 24.92
CA VAL A 270 15.63 -3.90 24.17
C VAL A 270 16.34 -2.66 24.68
N LYS A 271 17.49 -2.87 25.30
CA LYS A 271 18.32 -1.81 25.89
C LYS A 271 19.58 -1.53 25.09
N ASP A 272 20.02 -2.49 24.27
CA ASP A 272 21.26 -2.39 23.51
C ASP A 272 21.32 -3.41 22.35
N VAL A 273 22.39 -3.38 21.58
CA VAL A 273 22.82 -4.39 20.60
C VAL A 273 24.28 -4.79 20.87
N GLU A 274 24.65 -6.02 20.55
CA GLU A 274 26.02 -6.52 20.66
C GLU A 274 26.45 -7.28 19.42
N LEU A 275 27.75 -7.24 19.11
CA LEU A 275 28.33 -7.89 17.94
C LEU A 275 28.30 -9.43 18.10
N ILE A 276 27.83 -10.15 17.08
CA ILE A 276 28.00 -11.60 16.94
C ILE A 276 29.40 -11.84 16.38
N PRO A 277 30.30 -12.59 17.04
CA PRO A 277 31.62 -12.89 16.47
C PRO A 277 31.50 -13.61 15.11
N SER A 278 32.33 -13.27 14.12
CA SER A 278 32.25 -13.92 12.79
C SER A 278 32.39 -15.44 12.82
N SER A 279 33.11 -15.99 13.79
CA SER A 279 33.21 -17.45 13.98
C SER A 279 31.88 -18.10 14.39
N GLU A 280 31.00 -17.36 15.05
CA GLU A 280 29.64 -17.78 15.38
C GLU A 280 28.67 -17.47 14.23
N LEU A 281 28.82 -16.31 13.59
CA LEU A 281 27.95 -15.86 12.49
C LEU A 281 28.04 -16.78 11.26
N GLY A 282 29.22 -17.33 10.97
CA GLY A 282 29.41 -18.34 9.93
C GLY A 282 29.27 -17.85 8.48
N ARG A 283 29.07 -16.54 8.27
CA ARG A 283 28.90 -15.89 6.96
C ARG A 283 29.46 -14.46 6.96
N PRO A 284 29.53 -13.76 5.82
CA PRO A 284 29.83 -12.34 5.78
C PRO A 284 28.82 -11.50 6.58
N ARG A 285 29.27 -10.33 7.04
CA ARG A 285 28.36 -9.26 7.48
C ARG A 285 27.85 -8.56 6.22
N ILE A 286 26.54 -8.54 6.05
CA ILE A 286 25.87 -7.93 4.90
C ILE A 286 25.52 -6.50 5.29
N ASP A 287 25.84 -5.54 4.42
CA ASP A 287 25.49 -4.15 4.66
C ASP A 287 23.98 -3.94 4.51
N VAL A 288 23.46 -2.88 5.12
CA VAL A 288 22.03 -2.58 5.07
C VAL A 288 21.80 -1.15 4.67
N LEU A 289 20.74 -0.90 3.90
CA LEU A 289 20.15 0.42 3.73
C LEU A 289 18.78 0.39 4.39
N VAL A 290 18.45 1.38 5.22
CA VAL A 290 17.14 1.50 5.85
C VAL A 290 16.45 2.72 5.32
N VAL A 291 15.34 2.49 4.64
CA VAL A 291 14.38 3.51 4.24
C VAL A 291 13.17 3.38 5.14
N CYS A 292 12.69 4.45 5.75
CA CYS A 292 11.49 4.36 6.61
C CYS A 292 10.46 5.44 6.33
N SER A 293 9.21 5.17 6.71
CA SER A 293 8.15 6.17 6.65
C SER A 293 8.34 7.24 7.73
N GLY A 294 7.78 8.43 7.51
CA GLY A 294 7.81 9.50 8.52
C GLY A 294 7.15 9.06 9.84
N SER A 295 6.09 8.25 9.75
CA SER A 295 5.43 7.68 10.93
C SER A 295 6.31 6.68 11.68
N TYR A 296 7.17 5.92 10.98
CA TYR A 296 8.15 5.05 11.63
C TYR A 296 9.18 5.87 12.41
N ARG A 297 9.75 6.92 11.79
CA ARG A 297 10.65 7.85 12.48
C ARG A 297 10.03 8.41 13.75
N ASP A 298 8.75 8.81 13.71
CA ASP A 298 8.09 9.46 14.84
C ASP A 298 7.73 8.46 15.97
N MET A 299 7.37 7.23 15.63
CA MET A 299 6.94 6.21 16.60
C MET A 299 8.09 5.37 17.15
N TYR A 300 9.14 5.16 16.35
CA TYR A 300 10.23 4.21 16.62
C TYR A 300 11.61 4.84 16.49
N ALA A 301 11.75 6.13 16.81
CA ALA A 301 13.03 6.86 16.79
C ALA A 301 14.17 6.12 17.51
N SER A 302 13.87 5.51 18.67
CA SER A 302 14.84 4.72 19.45
C SER A 302 15.37 3.49 18.70
N LYS A 303 14.59 2.95 17.74
CA LYS A 303 15.02 1.84 16.88
C LYS A 303 15.99 2.32 15.81
N LEU A 304 15.78 3.52 15.24
CA LEU A 304 16.74 4.13 14.32
C LEU A 304 18.10 4.33 14.99
N GLU A 305 18.12 4.81 16.24
CA GLU A 305 19.36 4.93 17.02
C GLU A 305 20.04 3.57 17.27
N LEU A 306 19.28 2.52 17.55
CA LEU A 306 19.82 1.16 17.72
C LEU A 306 20.36 0.57 16.41
N ILE A 307 19.70 0.83 15.28
CA ILE A 307 20.16 0.43 13.95
C ILE A 307 21.45 1.19 13.60
N ASP A 308 21.54 2.50 13.85
CA ASP A 308 22.77 3.26 13.65
C ASP A 308 23.92 2.69 14.49
N LYS A 309 23.66 2.38 15.76
CA LYS A 309 24.64 1.72 16.64
C LYS A 309 25.06 0.36 16.09
N ALA A 310 24.13 -0.44 15.58
CA ALA A 310 24.40 -1.74 14.98
C ALA A 310 25.32 -1.63 13.75
N VAL A 311 25.03 -0.67 12.84
CA VAL A 311 25.85 -0.40 11.66
C VAL A 311 27.27 -0.03 12.08
N ARG A 312 27.44 0.86 13.05
CA ARG A 312 28.76 1.29 13.55
C ARG A 312 29.54 0.12 14.17
N LEU A 313 28.89 -0.71 14.99
CA LEU A 313 29.51 -1.91 15.56
C LEU A 313 29.95 -2.90 14.47
N ALA A 314 29.12 -3.11 13.46
CA ALA A 314 29.44 -3.99 12.35
C ALA A 314 30.58 -3.44 11.47
N ALA A 315 30.60 -2.14 11.18
CA ALA A 315 31.66 -1.48 10.41
C ALA A 315 33.03 -1.55 11.10
N GLU A 316 33.06 -1.46 12.44
CA GLU A 316 34.29 -1.54 13.24
C GLU A 316 34.78 -2.97 13.47
N ALA A 317 34.00 -4.00 13.13
CA ALA A 317 34.37 -5.40 13.34
C ALA A 317 35.63 -5.78 12.54
N ASP A 318 36.59 -6.40 13.23
CA ASP A 318 37.88 -6.83 12.68
C ASP A 318 38.19 -8.29 13.04
N ASP A 319 37.35 -9.20 12.55
CA ASP A 319 37.38 -10.64 12.90
C ASP A 319 37.81 -11.57 11.74
N GLY A 320 38.18 -11.01 10.57
CA GLY A 320 39.13 -11.57 9.58
C GLY A 320 38.81 -12.93 8.93
N ALA A 321 37.69 -13.58 9.27
CA ALA A 321 37.32 -14.90 8.76
C ALA A 321 36.55 -14.87 7.44
N MET A 322 35.76 -13.81 7.21
CA MET A 322 34.88 -13.60 6.06
C MET A 322 34.87 -12.11 5.68
N PRO A 323 34.47 -11.73 4.46
CA PRO A 323 34.23 -10.33 4.10
C PRO A 323 33.27 -9.63 5.06
N ASN A 324 33.48 -8.33 5.25
CA ASN A 324 32.59 -7.45 6.00
C ASN A 324 32.12 -6.35 5.06
N TYR A 325 30.97 -6.54 4.42
CA TYR A 325 30.46 -5.61 3.40
C TYR A 325 30.11 -4.25 4.01
N VAL A 326 29.68 -4.20 5.28
CA VAL A 326 29.46 -2.93 6.00
C VAL A 326 30.74 -2.09 6.01
N LYS A 327 31.88 -2.71 6.36
CA LYS A 327 33.18 -2.03 6.42
C LYS A 327 33.70 -1.63 5.04
N ILE A 328 33.54 -2.50 4.05
CA ILE A 328 33.93 -2.24 2.66
C ILE A 328 33.16 -1.04 2.11
N ASN A 329 31.83 -1.10 2.15
CA ASN A 329 30.96 -0.05 1.60
C ASN A 329 31.10 1.28 2.35
N THR A 330 31.36 1.23 3.67
CA THR A 330 31.67 2.43 4.46
C THR A 330 32.96 3.11 3.96
N GLU A 331 34.04 2.35 3.71
CA GLU A 331 35.27 2.94 3.21
C GLU A 331 35.11 3.47 1.78
N ASP A 332 34.39 2.75 0.92
CA ASP A 332 34.10 3.20 -0.44
C ASP A 332 33.28 4.50 -0.45
N THR A 333 32.21 4.56 0.37
CA THR A 333 31.41 5.78 0.55
C THR A 333 32.28 6.93 1.08
N TYR A 334 33.15 6.68 2.05
CA TYR A 334 34.07 7.69 2.57
C TYR A 334 34.97 8.25 1.46
N GLN A 335 35.58 7.39 0.65
CA GLN A 335 36.43 7.84 -0.46
C GLN A 335 35.65 8.66 -1.49
N SER A 336 34.41 8.25 -1.82
CA SER A 336 33.52 9.00 -2.71
C SER A 336 33.17 10.39 -2.15
N LEU A 337 32.88 10.50 -0.85
CA LEU A 337 32.58 11.79 -0.21
C LEU A 337 33.81 12.71 -0.15
N ILE A 338 35.00 12.17 0.11
CA ILE A 338 36.25 12.95 0.03
C ILE A 338 36.46 13.46 -1.40
N ALA A 339 36.25 12.61 -2.40
CA ALA A 339 36.36 13.01 -3.81
C ALA A 339 35.33 14.09 -4.20
N ALA A 340 34.14 14.06 -3.57
CA ALA A 340 33.09 15.08 -3.72
C ALA A 340 33.38 16.39 -2.96
N GLY A 341 34.45 16.45 -2.16
CA GLY A 341 34.91 17.66 -1.49
C GLY A 341 34.41 17.86 -0.05
N TYR A 342 33.85 16.82 0.56
CA TYR A 342 33.55 16.83 1.99
C TYR A 342 34.84 16.86 2.82
N ASP A 343 34.80 17.50 3.99
CA ASP A 343 35.88 17.39 4.96
C ASP A 343 35.93 16.00 5.60
N GLU A 344 37.09 15.61 6.13
CA GLU A 344 37.32 14.26 6.66
C GLU A 344 36.35 13.87 7.79
N GLU A 345 35.99 14.80 8.66
CA GLU A 345 35.14 14.54 9.83
C GLU A 345 33.69 14.28 9.39
N THR A 346 33.17 15.16 8.53
CA THR A 346 31.82 15.02 7.96
C THR A 346 31.73 13.76 7.09
N ALA A 347 32.73 13.52 6.22
CA ALA A 347 32.76 12.34 5.36
C ALA A 347 32.79 11.03 6.18
N ARG A 348 33.59 10.95 7.26
CA ARG A 348 33.61 9.75 8.13
C ARG A 348 32.26 9.51 8.81
N THR A 349 31.57 10.58 9.20
CA THR A 349 30.25 10.47 9.84
C THR A 349 29.19 9.99 8.85
N LEU A 350 29.13 10.61 7.67
CA LEU A 350 28.16 10.29 6.62
C LEU A 350 28.42 8.95 5.93
N ALA A 351 29.67 8.50 5.86
CA ALA A 351 30.02 7.19 5.31
C ALA A 351 29.39 6.02 6.07
N LEU A 352 29.04 6.23 7.34
CA LEU A 352 28.33 5.27 8.20
C LEU A 352 26.80 5.45 8.16
N ALA A 353 26.30 6.46 7.45
CA ALA A 353 24.86 6.71 7.36
C ALA A 353 24.20 5.66 6.48
N ARG A 354 23.25 4.92 7.07
CA ARG A 354 22.41 3.92 6.40
C ARG A 354 20.92 4.16 6.56
N ILE A 355 20.52 5.24 7.22
CA ILE A 355 19.11 5.46 7.58
C ILE A 355 18.60 6.73 6.91
N PHE A 356 17.60 6.57 6.05
CA PHE A 356 17.00 7.61 5.24
C PHE A 356 15.47 7.63 5.36
N CYS A 357 14.89 8.82 5.43
CA CYS A 357 13.47 9.03 5.69
C CYS A 357 13.06 10.42 5.16
N PRO A 358 11.77 10.73 4.94
CA PRO A 358 11.34 12.10 4.74
C PRO A 358 11.80 13.05 5.86
N PRO A 359 11.88 14.36 5.60
CA PRO A 359 12.26 15.35 6.62
C PRO A 359 11.25 15.37 7.78
N PRO A 360 11.66 15.84 8.98
CA PRO A 360 10.75 16.01 10.10
C PRO A 360 9.50 16.83 9.71
N GLY A 361 8.32 16.32 10.05
CA GLY A 361 7.03 16.91 9.65
C GLY A 361 6.52 16.49 8.26
N SER A 362 7.28 15.67 7.52
CA SER A 362 6.85 15.02 6.27
C SER A 362 6.72 13.50 6.45
N TYR A 363 5.85 12.87 5.64
CA TYR A 363 5.38 11.48 5.82
C TYR A 363 5.29 10.65 4.55
N SER A 364 5.51 11.22 3.37
CA SER A 364 5.51 10.49 2.09
C SER A 364 6.68 10.93 1.20
N PRO A 365 7.11 10.09 0.26
CA PRO A 365 8.05 10.49 -0.78
C PRO A 365 7.42 11.57 -1.68
N GLY A 366 6.08 11.54 -1.86
CA GLY A 366 5.35 12.52 -2.66
C GLY A 366 5.23 12.13 -4.13
N ILE A 367 5.89 11.05 -4.56
CA ILE A 367 5.87 10.60 -5.95
C ILE A 367 4.51 10.05 -6.37
N GLU A 368 3.68 9.58 -5.44
CA GLU A 368 2.31 9.13 -5.71
C GLU A 368 1.47 10.22 -6.40
N HIS A 369 1.66 11.48 -5.99
CA HIS A 369 0.98 12.62 -6.59
C HIS A 369 1.61 13.03 -7.92
N ALA A 370 2.94 13.02 -8.00
CA ALA A 370 3.68 13.41 -9.20
C ALA A 370 3.46 12.43 -10.36
N ILE A 371 3.48 11.12 -10.08
CA ILE A 371 3.20 10.07 -11.05
C ILE A 371 1.76 10.16 -11.55
N GLY A 372 0.82 10.43 -10.66
CA GLY A 372 -0.57 10.66 -11.02
C GLY A 372 -0.71 11.75 -12.09
N ALA A 373 -0.09 12.91 -11.87
CA ALA A 373 -0.10 14.07 -12.77
C ALA A 373 0.88 13.89 -13.94
N SER A 374 0.54 12.98 -14.86
CA SER A 374 1.43 12.48 -15.92
C SER A 374 1.92 13.53 -16.93
N GLU A 375 1.26 14.69 -16.99
CA GLU A 375 1.65 15.86 -17.78
C GLU A 375 2.79 16.68 -17.15
N THR A 376 3.11 16.44 -15.87
CA THR A 376 4.12 17.21 -15.14
C THR A 376 5.54 16.66 -15.24
N TRP A 377 5.71 15.51 -15.91
CA TRP A 377 7.00 14.85 -16.10
C TRP A 377 7.07 14.16 -17.46
N ASP A 378 8.27 14.16 -18.06
CA ASP A 378 8.48 13.56 -19.38
C ASP A 378 8.89 12.08 -19.29
N ASN A 379 9.72 11.73 -18.29
CA ASN A 379 10.28 10.40 -18.11
C ASN A 379 10.44 10.03 -16.62
N ALA A 380 10.61 8.74 -16.35
CA ALA A 380 10.70 8.19 -15.01
C ALA A 380 11.92 8.71 -14.21
N SER A 381 13.00 9.17 -14.87
CA SER A 381 14.16 9.77 -14.20
C SER A 381 13.78 11.04 -13.42
N ALA A 382 12.83 11.85 -13.91
CA ALA A 382 12.36 13.01 -13.14
C ALA A 382 11.72 12.60 -11.80
N ILE A 383 10.97 11.49 -11.82
CA ILE A 383 10.33 10.92 -10.62
C ILE A 383 11.37 10.29 -9.69
N ALA A 384 12.35 9.56 -10.24
CA ALA A 384 13.44 8.96 -9.49
C ALA A 384 14.24 10.03 -8.72
N ASN A 385 14.62 11.11 -9.41
CA ASN A 385 15.36 12.22 -8.82
C ASN A 385 14.52 12.95 -7.75
N TYR A 386 13.21 13.11 -7.97
CA TYR A 386 12.32 13.66 -6.95
C TYR A 386 12.21 12.76 -5.71
N TYR A 387 12.14 11.44 -5.87
CA TYR A 387 12.19 10.49 -4.75
C TYR A 387 13.48 10.64 -3.95
N ILE A 388 14.63 10.66 -4.63
CA ILE A 388 15.96 10.79 -4.01
C ILE A 388 16.04 12.07 -3.17
N ASP A 389 15.60 13.20 -3.72
CA ASP A 389 15.61 14.48 -3.01
C ASP A 389 14.70 14.47 -1.78
N ARG A 390 13.53 13.81 -1.88
CA ARG A 390 12.52 13.75 -0.82
C ARG A 390 12.87 12.77 0.29
N MET A 391 13.59 11.71 -0.03
CA MET A 391 13.95 10.63 0.89
C MET A 391 15.37 10.76 1.43
N GLY A 392 16.23 11.53 0.78
CA GLY A 392 17.65 11.71 1.13
C GLY A 392 17.91 12.56 2.38
N TYR A 393 17.17 12.35 3.48
CA TYR A 393 17.44 12.95 4.77
C TYR A 393 17.97 11.91 5.76
N VAL A 394 19.10 12.22 6.39
CA VAL A 394 19.88 11.29 7.21
C VAL A 394 19.40 11.26 8.66
N TYR A 395 19.36 10.06 9.24
CA TYR A 395 19.04 9.80 10.66
C TYR A 395 20.09 8.89 11.30
N SER A 396 21.34 9.36 11.37
CA SER A 396 22.51 8.56 11.79
C SER A 396 23.56 9.46 12.45
N GLY A 397 24.29 8.95 13.46
CA GLY A 397 25.44 9.67 14.03
C GLY A 397 25.11 11.00 14.72
N GLY A 398 23.88 11.15 15.20
CA GLY A 398 23.37 12.40 15.78
C GLY A 398 22.79 13.39 14.77
N ILE A 399 22.91 13.12 13.46
CA ILE A 399 22.18 13.84 12.41
C ILE A 399 20.73 13.37 12.43
N TRP A 400 19.79 14.31 12.43
CA TRP A 400 18.36 14.01 12.54
C TRP A 400 17.52 14.85 11.56
N GLY A 401 17.42 14.35 10.32
CA GLY A 401 16.61 14.99 9.29
C GLY A 401 17.31 16.14 8.57
N GLU A 402 18.63 16.04 8.38
CA GLU A 402 19.38 16.91 7.47
C GLU A 402 19.48 16.27 6.09
N GLN A 403 19.38 17.08 5.04
CA GLN A 403 19.35 16.59 3.66
C GLN A 403 20.77 16.35 3.12
N TYR A 404 21.01 15.13 2.65
CA TYR A 404 22.23 14.70 1.96
C TYR A 404 21.85 13.76 0.81
N ALA A 405 21.23 14.31 -0.24
CA ALA A 405 20.71 13.54 -1.37
C ALA A 405 21.82 12.80 -2.15
N ASP A 406 23.01 13.38 -2.22
CA ASP A 406 24.21 12.76 -2.78
C ASP A 406 24.70 11.56 -1.95
N VAL A 407 24.67 11.66 -0.62
CA VAL A 407 24.97 10.53 0.29
C VAL A 407 23.91 9.43 0.13
N PHE A 408 22.64 9.79 -0.05
CA PHE A 408 21.60 8.80 -0.33
C PHE A 408 21.87 8.09 -1.66
N ARG A 409 22.19 8.83 -2.74
CA ARG A 409 22.59 8.24 -4.03
C ARG A 409 23.75 7.26 -3.89
N ALA A 410 24.82 7.64 -3.19
CA ALA A 410 25.96 6.77 -2.97
C ALA A 410 25.58 5.47 -2.25
N ASN A 411 24.58 5.50 -1.35
CA ASN A 411 24.10 4.31 -0.67
C ASN A 411 23.23 3.38 -1.54
N LEU A 412 22.71 3.87 -2.67
CA LEU A 412 21.88 3.10 -3.61
C LEU A 412 22.71 2.32 -4.64
N GLU A 413 23.97 2.71 -4.87
CA GLU A 413 24.84 2.19 -5.95
C GLU A 413 25.11 0.68 -5.87
N ASP A 414 25.10 0.12 -4.66
CA ASP A 414 25.53 -1.24 -4.32
C ASP A 414 24.43 -2.06 -3.63
N VAL A 415 23.18 -1.58 -3.67
CA VAL A 415 22.02 -2.35 -3.17
C VAL A 415 21.79 -3.56 -4.07
N SER A 416 21.83 -4.75 -3.47
CA SER A 416 21.64 -6.04 -4.15
C SER A 416 20.18 -6.46 -4.23
N ALA A 417 19.41 -6.19 -3.17
CA ALA A 417 17.99 -6.53 -3.06
C ALA A 417 17.29 -5.59 -2.09
N CYS A 418 15.97 -5.48 -2.18
CA CYS A 418 15.14 -4.73 -1.24
C CYS A 418 14.06 -5.62 -0.61
N VAL A 419 13.73 -5.36 0.66
CA VAL A 419 12.72 -6.12 1.41
C VAL A 419 11.71 -5.18 2.05
N PHE A 420 10.43 -5.57 1.96
CA PHE A 420 9.34 -4.97 2.71
C PHE A 420 8.49 -6.04 3.39
N SER A 421 7.77 -5.70 4.46
CA SER A 421 6.88 -6.64 5.17
C SER A 421 5.41 -6.36 4.90
N ARG A 422 4.60 -7.42 4.80
CA ARG A 422 3.12 -7.32 4.79
C ARG A 422 2.50 -8.22 5.86
N THR A 423 1.69 -7.64 6.74
CA THR A 423 1.10 -8.33 7.90
C THR A 423 -0.43 -8.36 7.92
N SER A 424 -1.10 -7.72 6.95
CA SER A 424 -2.56 -7.60 6.93
C SER A 424 -3.21 -8.39 5.80
N ASN A 425 -4.35 -9.01 6.11
CA ASN A 425 -5.25 -9.65 5.17
C ASN A 425 -6.24 -8.66 4.53
N VAL A 426 -6.35 -7.43 5.05
CA VAL A 426 -7.11 -6.35 4.40
C VAL A 426 -6.27 -5.65 3.35
N TYR A 427 -5.01 -5.36 3.66
CA TYR A 427 -4.15 -4.51 2.84
C TYR A 427 -3.11 -5.30 2.05
N GLY A 428 -3.19 -5.26 0.73
CA GLY A 428 -2.21 -5.84 -0.20
C GLY A 428 -1.10 -4.88 -0.65
N CYS A 429 -0.48 -5.13 -1.81
CA CYS A 429 0.46 -4.22 -2.47
C CYS A 429 -0.25 -3.27 -3.45
N LEU A 430 -1.45 -3.64 -3.93
CA LEU A 430 -2.23 -2.86 -4.89
C LEU A 430 -3.36 -2.03 -4.25
N GLU A 431 -3.53 -2.11 -2.92
CA GLU A 431 -4.62 -1.41 -2.22
C GLU A 431 -4.34 0.08 -2.01
N HIS A 432 -3.11 0.45 -1.68
CA HIS A 432 -2.74 1.82 -1.33
C HIS A 432 -1.53 2.30 -2.15
N PRO A 433 -1.52 3.56 -2.64
CA PRO A 433 -0.42 4.08 -3.46
C PRO A 433 0.92 4.12 -2.71
N MET A 434 0.87 4.22 -1.37
CA MET A 434 2.09 4.32 -0.54
C MET A 434 3.06 3.16 -0.71
N VAL A 435 2.60 1.94 -1.00
CA VAL A 435 3.52 0.80 -1.16
C VAL A 435 4.38 1.02 -2.40
N ALA A 436 3.75 1.31 -3.54
CA ALA A 436 4.45 1.66 -4.78
C ALA A 436 5.30 2.93 -4.61
N ALA A 437 4.77 3.96 -3.94
CA ALA A 437 5.49 5.21 -3.74
C ALA A 437 6.78 5.05 -2.92
N TYR A 438 6.77 4.22 -1.88
CA TYR A 438 7.95 3.96 -1.06
C TYR A 438 8.85 2.89 -1.63
N PHE A 439 8.30 1.71 -1.91
CA PHE A 439 9.04 0.50 -2.26
C PHE A 439 9.35 0.46 -3.76
N GLY A 440 8.34 0.70 -4.62
CA GLY A 440 8.59 0.92 -6.03
C GLY A 440 9.49 2.14 -6.27
N GLY A 441 9.23 3.26 -5.59
CA GLY A 441 10.08 4.45 -5.67
C GLY A 441 11.53 4.23 -5.28
N LEU A 442 11.79 3.33 -4.33
CA LEU A 442 13.14 2.88 -3.97
C LEU A 442 13.80 2.13 -5.14
N ASN A 443 13.10 1.16 -5.75
CA ASN A 443 13.60 0.48 -6.95
C ASN A 443 13.89 1.48 -8.08
N LEU A 444 12.98 2.42 -8.34
CA LEU A 444 13.16 3.44 -9.36
C LEU A 444 14.40 4.30 -9.11
N ALA A 445 14.64 4.67 -7.84
CA ALA A 445 15.83 5.44 -7.45
C ALA A 445 17.12 4.63 -7.59
N ILE A 446 17.11 3.33 -7.26
CA ILE A 446 18.25 2.43 -7.47
C ILE A 446 18.54 2.34 -8.97
N ARG A 447 17.52 2.05 -9.79
CA ARG A 447 17.65 1.95 -11.25
C ARG A 447 18.17 3.23 -11.89
N GLU A 448 17.76 4.41 -11.41
CA GLU A 448 18.30 5.68 -11.90
C GLU A 448 19.81 5.82 -11.63
N VAL A 449 20.30 5.26 -10.52
CA VAL A 449 21.71 5.31 -10.12
C VAL A 449 22.53 4.22 -10.79
N THR A 450 22.01 3.00 -10.90
CA THR A 450 22.75 1.81 -11.34
C THR A 450 22.48 1.43 -12.80
N GLY A 451 21.35 1.86 -13.37
CA GLY A 451 20.85 1.46 -14.68
C GLY A 451 19.94 0.22 -14.67
N GLU A 452 19.87 -0.52 -13.56
CA GLU A 452 19.18 -1.81 -13.46
C GLU A 452 18.26 -1.86 -12.23
N SER A 453 17.16 -2.60 -12.35
CA SER A 453 16.30 -2.91 -11.20
C SER A 453 16.98 -3.98 -10.35
N VAL A 454 16.61 -4.05 -9.06
CA VAL A 454 17.12 -5.08 -8.14
C VAL A 454 16.01 -6.03 -7.74
N ASP A 455 16.37 -7.16 -7.13
CA ASP A 455 15.37 -8.08 -6.58
C ASP A 455 14.58 -7.41 -5.46
N MET A 456 13.26 -7.56 -5.53
CA MET A 456 12.32 -6.97 -4.58
C MET A 456 11.57 -8.10 -3.90
N TYR A 457 11.67 -8.20 -2.58
CA TYR A 457 11.04 -9.26 -1.80
C TYR A 457 10.02 -8.73 -0.79
N ILE A 458 9.02 -9.55 -0.52
CA ILE A 458 8.04 -9.36 0.54
C ILE A 458 8.22 -10.44 1.60
N ASN A 459 8.50 -10.01 2.84
CA ASN A 459 8.25 -10.84 4.00
C ASN A 459 6.73 -10.90 4.22
N ASN A 460 6.11 -11.97 3.74
CA ASN A 460 4.68 -12.22 3.90
C ASN A 460 4.42 -12.79 5.30
N LEU A 461 3.94 -11.90 6.16
CA LEU A 461 3.64 -12.13 7.57
C LEU A 461 2.12 -12.06 7.83
N ARG A 462 1.29 -12.22 6.79
CA ARG A 462 -0.17 -12.18 6.93
C ARG A 462 -0.70 -13.34 7.76
N SER A 463 -0.05 -14.50 7.67
CA SER A 463 -0.29 -15.66 8.54
C SER A 463 0.60 -15.64 9.78
N ALA A 464 0.00 -15.93 10.93
CA ALA A 464 0.73 -16.11 12.18
C ALA A 464 1.45 -17.48 12.27
N GLN A 465 1.12 -18.43 11.39
CA GLN A 465 1.71 -19.78 11.37
C GLN A 465 2.59 -20.04 10.14
N ASP A 466 2.38 -19.29 9.05
CA ASP A 466 3.10 -19.46 7.79
C ASP A 466 3.77 -18.14 7.37
N GLN A 467 4.90 -17.81 8.01
CA GLN A 467 5.74 -16.70 7.58
C GLN A 467 6.73 -17.18 6.53
N LYS A 468 6.79 -16.44 5.42
CA LYS A 468 7.68 -16.75 4.29
C LYS A 468 8.15 -15.49 3.57
N LEU A 469 9.29 -15.63 2.91
CA LEU A 469 9.81 -14.69 1.94
C LEU A 469 9.20 -15.04 0.57
N GLU A 470 8.72 -14.03 -0.16
CA GLU A 470 8.19 -14.17 -1.51
C GLU A 470 8.76 -13.06 -2.40
N SER A 471 8.84 -13.28 -3.71
CA SER A 471 9.16 -12.20 -4.63
C SER A 471 8.01 -11.19 -4.68
N LEU A 472 8.32 -9.93 -4.99
CA LEU A 472 7.29 -8.89 -5.17
C LEU A 472 6.35 -9.27 -6.32
N SER A 473 6.87 -9.87 -7.40
CA SER A 473 6.09 -10.30 -8.57
C SER A 473 5.07 -11.38 -8.19
N GLU A 474 5.50 -12.41 -7.46
CA GLU A 474 4.62 -13.45 -6.92
C GLU A 474 3.53 -12.86 -6.01
N PHE A 475 3.94 -12.03 -5.04
CA PHE A 475 3.01 -11.45 -4.07
C PHE A 475 1.98 -10.53 -4.75
N LEU A 476 2.43 -9.64 -5.64
CA LEU A 476 1.60 -8.66 -6.33
C LEU A 476 0.64 -9.34 -7.31
N SER A 477 1.12 -10.32 -8.08
CA SER A 477 0.28 -11.07 -9.01
C SER A 477 -0.83 -11.83 -8.26
N ARG A 478 -0.48 -12.49 -7.14
CA ARG A 478 -1.50 -13.11 -6.29
C ARG A 478 -2.51 -12.10 -5.74
N ASP A 479 -2.07 -10.93 -5.31
CA ASP A 479 -2.97 -9.85 -4.83
C ASP A 479 -3.92 -9.38 -5.95
N LEU A 480 -3.40 -9.20 -7.17
CA LEU A 480 -4.18 -8.87 -8.37
C LEU A 480 -5.27 -9.92 -8.65
N TYR A 481 -4.90 -11.20 -8.77
CA TYR A 481 -5.83 -12.27 -9.15
C TYR A 481 -6.80 -12.67 -8.02
N SER A 482 -6.34 -12.72 -6.77
CA SER A 482 -7.19 -13.14 -5.65
C SER A 482 -8.23 -12.08 -5.25
N ARG A 483 -8.03 -10.81 -5.63
CA ARG A 483 -8.89 -9.69 -5.23
C ARG A 483 -9.38 -8.88 -6.42
N TYR A 484 -8.47 -8.23 -7.12
CA TYR A 484 -8.80 -7.11 -7.98
C TYR A 484 -9.31 -7.53 -9.37
N LEU A 485 -9.06 -8.77 -9.78
CA LEU A 485 -9.67 -9.39 -10.96
C LEU A 485 -10.72 -10.44 -10.56
N ASN A 486 -10.93 -10.62 -9.25
CA ASN A 486 -11.86 -11.60 -8.73
C ASN A 486 -13.31 -11.05 -8.76
N PRO A 487 -14.25 -11.68 -9.49
CA PRO A 487 -15.62 -11.21 -9.57
C PRO A 487 -16.30 -11.13 -8.19
N THR A 488 -15.98 -12.02 -7.25
CA THR A 488 -16.56 -11.99 -5.91
C THR A 488 -16.13 -10.74 -5.13
N TRP A 489 -14.88 -10.29 -5.28
CA TRP A 489 -14.44 -9.04 -4.65
C TRP A 489 -15.13 -7.83 -5.29
N ILE A 490 -15.21 -7.82 -6.63
CA ILE A 490 -15.83 -6.74 -7.40
C ILE A 490 -17.31 -6.61 -7.01
N GLU A 491 -18.06 -7.72 -6.97
CA GLU A 491 -19.45 -7.78 -6.49
C GLU A 491 -19.58 -7.26 -5.06
N GLY A 492 -18.68 -7.69 -4.17
CA GLY A 492 -18.60 -7.20 -2.80
C GLY A 492 -18.48 -5.68 -2.75
N MET A 493 -17.58 -5.08 -3.54
CA MET A 493 -17.46 -3.63 -3.64
C MET A 493 -18.70 -2.98 -4.26
N MET A 494 -19.25 -3.55 -5.34
CA MET A 494 -20.47 -3.03 -5.98
C MET A 494 -21.66 -2.94 -5.01
N GLY A 495 -21.73 -3.84 -4.03
CA GLY A 495 -22.72 -3.80 -2.94
C GLY A 495 -22.73 -2.49 -2.13
N HIS A 496 -21.67 -1.67 -2.22
CA HIS A 496 -21.52 -0.40 -1.50
C HIS A 496 -21.58 0.84 -2.41
N GLY A 497 -22.10 0.71 -3.64
CA GLY A 497 -22.45 1.85 -4.49
C GLY A 497 -21.27 2.78 -4.80
N TYR A 498 -21.46 4.09 -4.60
CA TYR A 498 -20.40 5.09 -4.81
C TYR A 498 -19.12 4.76 -4.06
N ASP A 499 -19.23 4.26 -2.82
CA ASP A 499 -18.10 3.90 -1.98
C ASP A 499 -17.27 2.78 -2.61
N GLY A 500 -17.94 1.72 -3.05
CA GLY A 500 -17.35 0.60 -3.79
C GLY A 500 -16.64 1.03 -5.06
N SER A 501 -17.28 1.90 -5.85
CA SER A 501 -16.72 2.38 -7.12
C SER A 501 -15.34 3.04 -6.96
N ARG A 502 -15.06 3.66 -5.80
CA ARG A 502 -13.77 4.28 -5.52
C ARG A 502 -12.66 3.26 -5.37
N TYR A 503 -12.96 2.08 -4.80
CA TYR A 503 -11.98 1.02 -4.61
C TYR A 503 -11.58 0.41 -5.96
N LEU A 504 -12.55 0.26 -6.87
CA LEU A 504 -12.29 -0.19 -8.24
C LEU A 504 -11.39 0.80 -8.99
N LEU A 505 -11.66 2.11 -8.87
CA LEU A 505 -10.79 3.15 -9.44
C LEU A 505 -9.39 3.15 -8.82
N SER A 506 -9.29 3.03 -7.49
CA SER A 506 -8.01 3.13 -6.78
C SER A 506 -7.02 2.06 -7.20
N LEU A 507 -7.49 0.86 -7.52
CA LEU A 507 -6.66 -0.20 -8.12
C LEU A 507 -5.90 0.30 -9.34
N VAL A 508 -6.61 0.88 -10.32
CA VAL A 508 -6.03 1.26 -11.61
C VAL A 508 -4.99 2.36 -11.44
N GLU A 509 -5.24 3.30 -10.52
CA GLU A 509 -4.27 4.33 -10.14
C GLU A 509 -3.03 3.73 -9.44
N ASN A 510 -3.21 2.72 -8.59
CA ASN A 510 -2.09 2.09 -7.88
C ASN A 510 -1.24 1.22 -8.81
N VAL A 511 -1.86 0.50 -9.75
CA VAL A 511 -1.15 -0.26 -10.80
C VAL A 511 -0.31 0.69 -11.65
N TRP A 512 -0.85 1.85 -12.02
CA TRP A 512 -0.09 2.88 -12.73
C TRP A 512 1.16 3.34 -11.98
N ILE A 513 1.07 3.55 -10.67
CA ILE A 513 2.23 3.95 -9.86
C ILE A 513 3.28 2.82 -9.81
N TRP A 514 2.84 1.57 -9.69
CA TRP A 514 3.73 0.42 -9.74
C TRP A 514 4.46 0.31 -11.08
N ASP A 515 3.75 0.45 -12.18
CA ASP A 515 4.34 0.33 -13.52
C ASP A 515 5.40 1.41 -13.78
N VAL A 516 5.13 2.66 -13.37
CA VAL A 516 6.10 3.76 -13.47
C VAL A 516 7.33 3.54 -12.58
N THR A 517 7.16 2.92 -11.42
CA THR A 517 8.23 2.79 -10.42
C THR A 517 9.00 1.47 -10.48
N MET A 518 8.41 0.45 -11.09
CA MET A 518 8.97 -0.88 -11.25
C MET A 518 8.68 -1.36 -12.68
N PRO A 519 9.46 -0.89 -13.67
CA PRO A 519 9.29 -1.30 -15.06
C PRO A 519 9.36 -2.82 -15.19
N ASN A 520 8.48 -3.40 -16.02
CA ASN A 520 8.28 -4.83 -16.27
C ASN A 520 7.49 -5.61 -15.21
N LEU A 521 7.30 -5.10 -13.98
CA LEU A 521 6.47 -5.79 -12.98
C LEU A 521 4.99 -5.87 -13.38
N ILE A 522 4.49 -4.80 -13.98
CA ILE A 522 3.15 -4.77 -14.57
C ILE A 522 3.32 -5.06 -16.06
N SER A 523 2.86 -6.24 -16.48
CA SER A 523 2.94 -6.64 -17.89
C SER A 523 1.80 -6.03 -18.72
N ASP A 524 1.97 -5.98 -20.04
CA ASP A 524 0.88 -5.66 -20.97
C ASP A 524 -0.34 -6.58 -20.74
N GLY A 525 -0.10 -7.86 -20.46
CA GLY A 525 -1.17 -8.82 -20.15
C GLY A 525 -1.93 -8.49 -18.85
N MET A 526 -1.27 -7.93 -17.83
CA MET A 526 -1.95 -7.44 -16.63
C MET A 526 -2.84 -6.24 -16.94
N TRP A 527 -2.37 -5.29 -17.76
CA TRP A 527 -3.18 -4.17 -18.23
C TRP A 527 -4.38 -4.62 -19.08
N ASP A 528 -4.17 -5.57 -19.98
CA ASP A 528 -5.23 -6.17 -20.79
C ASP A 528 -6.30 -6.79 -19.90
N ARG A 529 -5.91 -7.51 -18.83
CA ARG A 529 -6.87 -8.08 -17.86
C ARG A 529 -7.65 -7.02 -17.10
N ILE A 530 -7.02 -5.90 -16.74
CA ILE A 530 -7.72 -4.77 -16.10
C ILE A 530 -8.74 -4.18 -17.07
N TYR A 531 -8.37 -3.95 -18.33
CA TYR A 531 -9.29 -3.48 -19.36
C TYR A 531 -10.45 -4.46 -19.60
N GLU A 532 -10.16 -5.75 -19.77
CA GLU A 532 -11.15 -6.81 -19.95
C GLU A 532 -12.12 -6.92 -18.76
N THR A 533 -11.61 -6.79 -17.55
CA THR A 533 -12.40 -6.94 -16.33
C THR A 533 -13.28 -5.73 -16.10
N TYR A 534 -12.72 -4.52 -16.15
CA TYR A 534 -13.40 -3.30 -15.68
C TYR A 534 -14.15 -2.53 -16.77
N VAL A 535 -13.71 -2.63 -18.02
CA VAL A 535 -14.28 -1.87 -19.13
C VAL A 535 -15.09 -2.77 -20.06
N LEU A 536 -14.56 -3.94 -20.43
CA LEU A 536 -15.32 -4.91 -21.23
C LEU A 536 -16.30 -5.74 -20.40
N ASP A 537 -16.18 -5.71 -19.07
CA ASP A 537 -16.99 -6.49 -18.14
C ASP A 537 -17.03 -7.98 -18.52
N SER A 538 -15.85 -8.57 -18.72
CA SER A 538 -15.69 -9.98 -19.14
C SER A 538 -16.36 -10.98 -18.19
N ASN A 539 -16.56 -10.61 -16.92
CA ASN A 539 -17.28 -11.39 -15.92
C ASN A 539 -18.81 -11.20 -15.96
N ASN A 540 -19.33 -10.30 -16.78
CA ASN A 540 -20.76 -9.98 -16.94
C ASN A 540 -21.44 -9.54 -15.63
N LEU A 541 -20.78 -8.68 -14.85
CA LEU A 541 -21.25 -8.21 -13.55
C LEU A 541 -22.21 -7.02 -13.66
N GLY A 542 -22.31 -6.38 -14.84
CA GLY A 542 -23.10 -5.17 -15.05
C GLY A 542 -22.32 -3.90 -14.68
N LEU A 543 -21.00 -3.87 -14.89
CA LEU A 543 -20.15 -2.77 -14.43
C LEU A 543 -20.49 -1.43 -15.08
N ALA A 544 -20.82 -1.41 -16.37
CA ALA A 544 -21.22 -0.19 -17.06
C ALA A 544 -22.49 0.44 -16.47
N GLU A 545 -23.48 -0.38 -16.11
CA GLU A 545 -24.71 0.07 -15.45
C GLU A 545 -24.39 0.54 -14.03
N PHE A 546 -23.63 -0.24 -13.26
CA PHE A 546 -23.19 0.11 -11.92
C PHE A 546 -22.46 1.45 -11.87
N PHE A 547 -21.45 1.66 -12.71
CA PHE A 547 -20.75 2.95 -12.76
C PHE A 547 -21.68 4.06 -13.25
N GLY A 548 -22.50 3.81 -14.26
CA GLY A 548 -23.46 4.79 -14.77
C GLY A 548 -24.41 5.32 -13.70
N GLU A 549 -24.91 4.44 -12.82
CA GLU A 549 -25.81 4.80 -11.73
C GLU A 549 -25.10 5.38 -10.51
N GLN A 550 -23.97 4.78 -10.12
CA GLN A 550 -23.33 5.06 -8.84
C GLN A 550 -22.25 6.14 -8.96
N ASN A 551 -21.40 6.08 -9.98
CA ASN A 551 -20.25 6.98 -10.13
C ASN A 551 -19.67 6.96 -11.56
N PRO A 552 -20.27 7.67 -12.54
CA PRO A 552 -19.78 7.64 -13.92
C PRO A 552 -18.38 8.26 -14.06
N TYR A 553 -17.98 9.12 -13.13
CA TYR A 553 -16.67 9.76 -13.11
C TYR A 553 -15.54 8.80 -12.73
N ALA A 554 -15.83 7.72 -11.98
CA ALA A 554 -14.84 6.69 -11.68
C ALA A 554 -14.48 5.89 -12.94
N LEU A 555 -15.48 5.46 -13.72
CA LEU A 555 -15.22 4.77 -14.99
C LEU A 555 -14.48 5.65 -15.99
N GLN A 556 -14.88 6.93 -16.11
CA GLN A 556 -14.13 7.89 -16.94
C GLN A 556 -12.65 7.98 -16.52
N SER A 557 -12.37 7.97 -15.23
CA SER A 557 -11.00 8.04 -14.72
C SER A 557 -10.24 6.74 -14.98
N ILE A 558 -10.88 5.57 -14.88
CA ILE A 558 -10.29 4.28 -15.26
C ILE A 558 -9.92 4.28 -16.75
N GLU A 559 -10.87 4.66 -17.62
CA GLU A 559 -10.66 4.71 -19.07
C GLU A 559 -9.56 5.70 -19.46
N ALA A 560 -9.58 6.90 -18.85
CA ALA A 560 -8.55 7.91 -19.05
C ALA A 560 -7.18 7.42 -18.62
N ARG A 561 -7.08 6.71 -17.48
CA ARG A 561 -5.81 6.17 -17.00
C ARG A 561 -5.26 5.08 -17.92
N LEU A 562 -6.10 4.19 -18.43
CA LEU A 562 -5.71 3.17 -19.41
C LEU A 562 -5.18 3.82 -20.70
N LEU A 563 -5.89 4.83 -21.23
CA LEU A 563 -5.44 5.61 -22.39
C LEU A 563 -4.12 6.35 -22.10
N ASP A 564 -3.93 6.83 -20.87
CA ASP A 564 -2.72 7.55 -20.47
C ASP A 564 -1.51 6.62 -20.32
N ALA A 565 -1.69 5.41 -19.79
CA ALA A 565 -0.67 4.37 -19.76
C ALA A 565 -0.20 4.04 -21.18
N ALA A 566 -1.13 3.88 -22.13
CA ALA A 566 -0.81 3.66 -23.53
C ALA A 566 -0.10 4.86 -24.17
N ARG A 567 -0.58 6.09 -23.92
CA ARG A 567 0.07 7.32 -24.41
C ARG A 567 1.52 7.45 -23.93
N LYS A 568 1.78 7.05 -22.68
CA LYS A 568 3.10 7.09 -22.05
C LYS A 568 3.99 5.88 -22.39
N GLY A 569 3.46 4.89 -23.11
CA GLY A 569 4.20 3.71 -23.57
C GLY A 569 4.37 2.61 -22.52
N TYR A 570 3.55 2.62 -21.47
CA TYR A 570 3.54 1.61 -20.41
C TYR A 570 2.56 0.46 -20.69
N TRP A 571 1.58 0.69 -21.57
CA TRP A 571 0.68 -0.35 -22.04
C TRP A 571 0.62 -0.36 -23.57
N ASN A 572 0.99 -1.47 -24.19
CA ASN A 572 0.94 -1.67 -25.62
C ASN A 572 -0.42 -2.27 -26.06
N ALA A 573 -1.49 -1.52 -25.82
CA ALA A 573 -2.83 -1.90 -26.24
C ALA A 573 -2.98 -1.97 -27.77
N ASP A 574 -3.82 -2.88 -28.25
CA ASP A 574 -4.17 -2.89 -29.67
C ASP A 574 -5.03 -1.66 -30.05
N ALA A 575 -5.07 -1.36 -31.35
CA ALA A 575 -5.83 -0.22 -31.84
C ALA A 575 -7.32 -0.30 -31.51
N ALA A 576 -7.92 -1.50 -31.50
CA ALA A 576 -9.35 -1.67 -31.24
C ALA A 576 -9.70 -1.33 -29.77
N ALA A 577 -8.85 -1.75 -28.82
CA ALA A 577 -8.98 -1.44 -27.40
C ALA A 577 -8.89 0.07 -27.15
N LEU A 578 -7.90 0.74 -27.75
CA LEU A 578 -7.73 2.20 -27.64
C LEU A 578 -8.93 2.96 -28.22
N GLN A 579 -9.41 2.52 -29.38
CA GLN A 579 -10.58 3.10 -30.04
C GLN A 579 -11.86 2.90 -29.20
N HIS A 580 -12.04 1.73 -28.62
CA HIS A 580 -13.14 1.45 -27.70
C HIS A 580 -13.08 2.37 -26.47
N LEU A 581 -11.94 2.40 -25.77
CA LEU A 581 -11.73 3.25 -24.60
C LEU A 581 -12.00 4.74 -24.88
N ALA A 582 -11.46 5.26 -25.98
CA ALA A 582 -11.66 6.66 -26.35
C ALA A 582 -13.13 6.98 -26.65
N ALA A 583 -13.86 6.05 -27.28
CA ALA A 583 -15.27 6.21 -27.57
C ALA A 583 -16.16 6.12 -26.31
N GLU A 584 -15.88 5.18 -25.39
CA GLU A 584 -16.56 5.08 -24.11
C GLU A 584 -16.35 6.34 -23.26
N PHE A 585 -15.09 6.79 -23.14
CA PHE A 585 -14.72 8.00 -22.41
C PHE A 585 -15.46 9.22 -22.98
N GLN A 586 -15.40 9.43 -24.31
CA GLN A 586 -16.06 10.55 -24.96
C GLN A 586 -17.58 10.53 -24.75
N ARG A 587 -18.21 9.35 -24.84
CA ARG A 587 -19.66 9.21 -24.59
C ARG A 587 -20.01 9.54 -23.15
N SER A 588 -19.21 9.08 -22.19
CA SER A 588 -19.43 9.39 -20.78
C SER A 588 -19.25 10.88 -20.50
N VAL A 589 -18.28 11.55 -21.12
CA VAL A 589 -18.09 13.01 -21.05
C VAL A 589 -19.29 13.77 -21.61
N GLU A 590 -19.85 13.33 -22.74
CA GLU A 590 -21.03 13.96 -23.35
C GLU A 590 -22.28 13.83 -22.47
N MET A 591 -22.42 12.71 -21.78
CA MET A 591 -23.58 12.42 -20.92
C MET A 591 -23.47 13.06 -19.54
N ASN A 592 -22.29 13.02 -18.92
CA ASN A 592 -22.10 13.31 -17.50
C ASN A 592 -21.20 14.52 -17.22
N GLY A 593 -20.61 15.10 -18.27
CA GLY A 593 -19.49 16.02 -18.13
C GLY A 593 -18.18 15.29 -17.85
N VAL A 594 -17.08 16.01 -17.97
CA VAL A 594 -15.73 15.47 -17.76
C VAL A 594 -15.40 15.34 -16.27
N THR A 595 -14.89 14.18 -15.86
CA THR A 595 -14.28 13.99 -14.55
C THR A 595 -13.06 14.89 -14.46
N CYS A 596 -12.95 15.71 -13.43
CA CYS A 596 -11.76 16.55 -13.20
C CYS A 596 -10.94 16.00 -12.04
N CYS A 597 -10.04 15.06 -12.36
CA CYS A 597 -9.00 14.56 -11.48
C CYS A 597 -7.61 14.96 -12.00
N HIS A 598 -6.56 14.49 -11.34
CA HIS A 598 -5.16 14.85 -11.61
C HIS A 598 -4.64 14.45 -12.99
N HIS A 599 -5.33 13.60 -13.76
CA HIS A 599 -4.88 13.15 -15.09
C HIS A 599 -5.89 13.42 -16.22
N THR A 600 -6.99 14.16 -15.99
CA THR A 600 -8.03 14.39 -17.01
C THR A 600 -8.14 15.86 -17.40
N CYS A 601 -8.93 16.69 -16.70
CA CYS A 601 -9.28 18.06 -17.12
C CYS A 601 -8.08 19.00 -17.33
N GLY A 602 -7.00 18.80 -16.58
CA GLY A 602 -5.76 19.57 -16.71
C GLY A 602 -4.75 18.98 -17.70
N ASN A 603 -4.97 17.74 -18.15
CA ASN A 603 -4.02 16.99 -18.97
C ASN A 603 -4.35 17.17 -20.46
N LEU A 604 -3.82 18.27 -21.02
CA LEU A 604 -4.01 18.61 -22.43
C LEU A 604 -3.35 17.58 -23.36
N ASP A 605 -2.27 16.95 -22.93
CA ASP A 605 -1.58 15.93 -23.72
C ASP A 605 -2.41 14.67 -23.85
N LEU A 606 -3.02 14.20 -22.76
CA LEU A 606 -3.98 13.11 -22.81
C LEU A 606 -5.19 13.48 -23.65
N SER A 607 -5.74 14.68 -23.46
CA SER A 607 -6.88 15.17 -24.26
C SER A 607 -6.57 15.14 -25.76
N ASN A 608 -5.39 15.60 -26.17
CA ASN A 608 -4.94 15.56 -27.56
C ASN A 608 -4.75 14.13 -28.08
N TYR A 609 -4.21 13.24 -27.25
CA TYR A 609 -4.05 11.82 -27.58
C TYR A 609 -5.41 11.15 -27.83
N ILE A 610 -6.38 11.32 -26.93
CA ILE A 610 -7.75 10.77 -27.07
C ILE A 610 -8.40 11.28 -28.36
N GLN A 611 -8.29 12.58 -28.66
CA GLN A 611 -8.80 13.13 -29.92
C GLN A 611 -8.08 12.55 -31.16
N GLY A 612 -6.78 12.29 -31.05
CA GLY A 612 -6.00 11.60 -32.08
C GLY A 612 -6.53 10.20 -32.38
N VAL A 613 -6.78 9.41 -31.33
CA VAL A 613 -7.37 8.05 -31.44
C VAL A 613 -8.75 8.11 -32.08
N MET A 614 -9.63 9.03 -31.64
CA MET A 614 -10.97 9.23 -32.22
C MET A 614 -10.93 9.63 -33.69
N ASN A 615 -9.98 10.48 -34.09
CA ASN A 615 -9.84 10.88 -35.49
C ASN A 615 -9.37 9.73 -36.39
N ALA A 616 -8.52 8.83 -35.88
CA ALA A 616 -8.11 7.63 -36.61
C ALA A 616 -9.30 6.68 -36.87
N MET A 617 -10.20 6.49 -35.89
CA MET A 617 -11.44 5.72 -36.06
C MET A 617 -12.29 6.26 -37.22
N ASN A 618 -12.49 7.57 -37.24
CA ASN A 618 -13.31 8.22 -38.25
C ASN A 618 -12.69 8.10 -39.65
N ALA A 619 -11.36 8.13 -39.75
CA ALA A 619 -10.65 7.90 -41.01
C ALA A 619 -10.86 6.47 -41.53
N ASP A 620 -10.74 5.44 -40.69
CA ASP A 620 -10.96 4.03 -41.08
C ASP A 620 -12.41 3.74 -41.51
N SER A 621 -13.39 4.43 -40.89
CA SER A 621 -14.81 4.32 -41.28
C SER A 621 -15.15 5.02 -42.60
N SER A 622 -14.27 5.88 -43.12
CA SER A 622 -14.50 6.70 -44.32
C SER A 622 -13.94 6.11 -45.63
N GLY A 623 -13.61 4.80 -45.63
CA GLY A 623 -13.11 4.03 -46.77
C GLY A 623 -14.09 3.79 -47.94
N ASP A 624 -15.29 4.37 -47.93
CA ASP A 624 -16.24 4.31 -49.07
C ASP A 624 -16.97 5.67 -49.27
N GLY A 625 -16.34 6.61 -50.00
CA GLY A 625 -17.01 7.71 -50.72
C GLY A 625 -17.08 9.10 -50.04
N PRO A 626 -17.16 10.20 -50.81
CA PRO A 626 -16.47 11.46 -50.48
C PRO A 626 -17.39 12.58 -49.98
N GLU A 627 -16.92 13.38 -49.03
CA GLU A 627 -16.66 14.83 -49.14
C GLU A 627 -16.41 15.47 -47.77
N SER A 628 -15.42 16.35 -47.74
CA SER A 628 -15.00 17.19 -46.62
C SER A 628 -16.12 18.08 -46.05
N VAL A 629 -16.21 18.16 -44.73
CA VAL A 629 -16.89 19.23 -43.98
C VAL A 629 -15.88 19.80 -42.97
N PRO A 630 -15.71 21.14 -42.86
CA PRO A 630 -14.60 21.71 -42.12
C PRO A 630 -14.79 21.61 -40.60
N ALA A 631 -13.66 21.46 -39.91
CA ALA A 631 -13.52 21.45 -38.46
C ALA A 631 -14.19 22.68 -37.81
N SER A 632 -15.18 22.43 -36.96
CA SER A 632 -15.68 23.40 -35.99
C SER A 632 -14.78 23.39 -34.77
N SER A 633 -13.90 24.38 -34.69
CA SER A 633 -13.18 24.74 -33.47
C SER A 633 -14.16 25.04 -32.34
N VAL A 634 -14.17 24.22 -31.29
CA VAL A 634 -14.83 24.55 -30.03
C VAL A 634 -13.95 25.57 -29.31
N ASN A 635 -14.18 26.85 -29.60
CA ASN A 635 -13.70 27.94 -28.76
C ASN A 635 -14.56 27.96 -27.49
N ALA A 636 -13.91 27.80 -26.34
CA ALA A 636 -14.50 28.13 -25.05
C ALA A 636 -14.91 29.63 -25.03
N PRO A 637 -16.05 30.01 -24.42
CA PRO A 637 -16.46 31.40 -24.38
C PRO A 637 -15.58 32.16 -23.38
N ALA A 638 -14.73 33.05 -23.91
CA ALA A 638 -14.17 34.16 -23.14
C ALA A 638 -15.29 35.16 -22.84
N ALA A 639 -15.69 35.29 -21.58
CA ALA A 639 -16.57 36.37 -21.14
C ALA A 639 -15.82 37.71 -21.23
N ALA A 640 -16.20 38.54 -22.19
CA ALA A 640 -15.80 39.93 -22.28
C ALA A 640 -16.52 40.74 -21.20
N VAL A 641 -15.77 41.32 -20.26
CA VAL A 641 -16.25 42.42 -19.41
C VAL A 641 -15.66 43.70 -19.98
N THR A 642 -16.55 44.58 -20.42
CA THR A 642 -16.27 45.94 -20.86
C THR A 642 -15.68 46.76 -19.71
N ALA A 643 -14.50 47.34 -19.96
CA ALA A 643 -13.88 48.34 -19.10
C ALA A 643 -14.59 49.70 -19.27
N GLU A 644 -15.07 50.27 -18.17
CA GLU A 644 -15.19 51.73 -18.03
C GLU A 644 -13.91 52.25 -17.38
N GLU A 645 -13.29 53.24 -18.03
CA GLU A 645 -12.15 54.00 -17.53
C GLU A 645 -12.59 54.94 -16.40
N ASP A 646 -11.87 54.93 -15.27
CA ASP A 646 -11.57 56.15 -14.54
C ASP A 646 -10.29 56.03 -13.71
N GLY A 647 -9.29 56.86 -14.06
CA GLY A 647 -8.53 57.64 -13.07
C GLY A 647 -7.37 57.01 -12.28
N LEU A 648 -6.19 56.95 -12.92
CA LEU A 648 -4.90 57.48 -12.44
C LEU A 648 -4.22 56.98 -11.13
N SER A 649 -3.02 56.42 -11.37
CA SER A 649 -1.72 56.65 -10.68
C SER A 649 -1.32 55.82 -9.45
N GLY A 650 -0.15 55.16 -9.54
CA GLY A 650 0.63 54.69 -8.38
C GLY A 650 1.41 53.39 -8.61
N GLU A 651 2.74 53.48 -8.64
CA GLU A 651 3.70 52.39 -8.83
C GLU A 651 3.75 51.32 -7.70
N GLN A 652 3.93 50.07 -8.13
CA GLN A 652 4.70 48.96 -7.54
C GLN A 652 4.59 48.63 -6.02
N THR A 653 4.01 47.46 -5.72
CA THR A 653 4.68 46.29 -5.09
C THR A 653 3.62 45.22 -4.74
N ALA A 654 3.60 44.08 -5.45
CA ALA A 654 2.65 43.00 -5.20
C ALA A 654 3.29 41.88 -4.37
N ALA A 655 2.82 41.74 -3.13
CA ALA A 655 2.92 40.52 -2.33
C ALA A 655 1.63 39.70 -2.54
N ASN A 656 1.76 38.39 -2.74
CA ASN A 656 0.62 37.47 -2.87
C ASN A 656 -0.15 37.38 -1.53
N ALA A 657 -1.43 37.77 -1.56
CA ALA A 657 -2.39 37.46 -0.51
C ALA A 657 -3.60 36.75 -1.14
N THR A 658 -3.90 35.57 -0.63
CA THR A 658 -5.00 34.68 -1.01
C THR A 658 -6.35 35.33 -0.70
N VAL A 659 -7.28 35.35 -1.66
CA VAL A 659 -8.65 35.83 -1.47
C VAL A 659 -9.56 34.64 -1.18
N SER A 660 -10.31 34.70 -0.07
CA SER A 660 -11.33 33.72 0.31
C SER A 660 -12.66 34.02 -0.40
N GLY A 661 -13.15 33.10 -1.23
CA GLY A 661 -14.49 33.16 -1.81
C GLY A 661 -14.93 31.79 -2.32
N GLY A 662 -15.72 31.07 -1.52
CA GLY A 662 -16.36 29.82 -1.90
C GLY A 662 -17.55 30.06 -2.84
N TYR A 663 -17.70 29.19 -3.83
CA TYR A 663 -18.85 29.19 -4.74
C TYR A 663 -20.04 28.47 -4.10
N GLY A 664 -21.21 29.11 -4.14
CA GLY A 664 -22.49 28.52 -3.73
C GLY A 664 -23.58 29.57 -3.61
N GLN A 665 -24.14 30.04 -4.72
CA GLN A 665 -25.40 30.78 -4.72
C GLN A 665 -26.50 30.02 -5.48
N ASN A 666 -27.54 29.69 -4.73
CA ASN A 666 -28.96 29.52 -5.08
C ASN A 666 -29.31 28.61 -6.28
N ALA A 667 -29.53 27.33 -5.99
CA ALA A 667 -30.48 26.49 -6.72
C ALA A 667 -31.67 26.14 -5.81
N GLN A 668 -32.88 26.34 -6.31
CA GLN A 668 -34.14 26.17 -5.59
C GLN A 668 -34.52 24.68 -5.56
N MET A 669 -34.54 24.05 -4.37
CA MET A 669 -34.88 22.62 -4.23
C MET A 669 -36.39 22.36 -4.42
N PRO A 670 -36.79 21.25 -5.06
CA PRO A 670 -38.18 20.81 -5.08
C PRO A 670 -38.59 20.20 -3.74
N ALA A 671 -39.87 20.38 -3.35
CA ALA A 671 -40.40 19.99 -2.05
C ALA A 671 -40.45 18.46 -1.84
N SER A 672 -39.96 17.99 -0.70
CA SER A 672 -39.98 16.57 -0.29
C SER A 672 -41.36 16.14 0.27
N PRO A 673 -41.73 14.85 0.18
CA PRO A 673 -42.99 14.35 0.74
C PRO A 673 -42.97 14.32 2.28
N GLN A 674 -44.05 14.76 2.91
CA GLN A 674 -44.22 14.74 4.37
C GLN A 674 -44.53 13.32 4.88
N ILE A 675 -43.60 12.74 5.65
CA ILE A 675 -43.85 11.59 6.51
C ILE A 675 -44.13 12.13 7.93
N ALA A 676 -45.30 11.80 8.49
CA ALA A 676 -45.69 12.21 9.83
C ALA A 676 -45.03 11.30 10.89
N LEU A 677 -44.14 11.86 11.72
CA LEU A 677 -43.58 11.20 12.90
C LEU A 677 -44.42 11.54 14.15
N PRO A 678 -44.57 10.61 15.11
CA PRO A 678 -45.32 10.84 16.34
C PRO A 678 -44.59 11.80 17.30
N ASP A 679 -45.41 12.60 17.98
CA ASP A 679 -45.07 13.76 18.80
C ASP A 679 -44.36 13.35 20.10
N ALA A 680 -43.03 13.20 20.05
CA ALA A 680 -42.17 13.18 21.21
C ALA A 680 -41.32 14.45 21.20
N GLY A 681 -41.68 15.42 22.05
CA GLY A 681 -41.05 16.73 22.10
C GLY A 681 -39.55 16.65 22.38
N VAL A 682 -38.73 16.83 21.35
CA VAL A 682 -37.30 17.08 21.46
C VAL A 682 -37.08 18.59 21.43
N SER A 683 -36.53 19.16 22.49
CA SER A 683 -36.11 20.57 22.50
C SER A 683 -34.64 20.68 22.10
N GLY A 684 -34.36 21.34 20.97
CA GLY A 684 -33.02 21.75 20.54
C GLY A 684 -32.90 23.28 20.52
N HIS A 685 -31.68 23.80 20.61
CA HIS A 685 -31.42 25.23 20.45
C HIS A 685 -31.07 25.52 18.99
N VAL A 686 -31.76 26.49 18.38
CA VAL A 686 -31.46 26.97 17.03
C VAL A 686 -30.39 28.05 17.13
N MET A 687 -29.28 27.88 16.41
CA MET A 687 -28.29 28.94 16.27
C MET A 687 -28.87 30.04 15.38
N GLN A 688 -29.03 31.24 15.94
CA GLN A 688 -29.43 32.42 15.21
C GLN A 688 -28.19 33.14 14.69
N GLU A 689 -28.19 33.45 13.40
CA GLU A 689 -27.14 34.26 12.78
C GLU A 689 -27.16 35.66 13.39
N VAL A 690 -26.11 36.03 14.11
CA VAL A 690 -25.95 37.38 14.66
C VAL A 690 -25.16 38.20 13.65
N HIS A 691 -25.85 39.01 12.86
CA HIS A 691 -25.21 40.09 12.12
C HIS A 691 -24.78 41.18 13.11
N GLN A 692 -23.51 41.15 13.49
CA GLN A 692 -22.90 42.25 14.21
C GLN A 692 -22.44 43.28 13.18
N GLU A 693 -23.16 44.39 13.07
CA GLU A 693 -22.67 45.57 12.34
C GLU A 693 -21.39 46.06 13.03
N SER A 694 -20.23 45.80 12.42
CA SER A 694 -18.97 46.36 12.86
C SER A 694 -18.90 47.84 12.48
N GLY A 695 -19.42 48.69 13.37
CA GLY A 695 -19.12 50.11 13.35
C GLY A 695 -17.62 50.35 13.56
N GLU A 696 -17.04 51.24 12.76
CA GLU A 696 -15.70 51.76 12.94
C GLU A 696 -15.51 52.35 14.34
N SER A 697 -14.46 51.90 15.03
CA SER A 697 -13.61 52.58 16.04
C SER A 697 -13.32 51.69 17.26
N GLY A 698 -12.13 51.10 17.26
CA GLY A 698 -11.61 50.32 18.38
C GLY A 698 -10.17 49.91 18.13
N THR A 699 -9.23 50.83 18.35
CA THR A 699 -7.80 50.54 18.37
C THR A 699 -7.53 49.35 19.30
N THR A 700 -6.88 48.31 18.79
CA THR A 700 -6.37 47.18 19.56
C THR A 700 -5.35 47.69 20.57
N SER A 701 -5.77 47.88 21.82
CA SER A 701 -4.83 48.13 22.92
C SER A 701 -4.18 46.79 23.29
N THR A 702 -2.90 46.66 22.96
CA THR A 702 -2.06 45.56 23.47
C THR A 702 -2.17 45.54 25.00
N PRO A 703 -2.46 44.40 25.64
CA PRO A 703 -2.57 44.35 27.08
C PRO A 703 -1.17 44.53 27.68
N LEU A 704 -0.88 45.76 28.13
CA LEU A 704 0.40 46.16 28.72
C LEU A 704 0.71 45.43 30.02
N VAL A 705 -0.31 44.98 30.75
CA VAL A 705 -0.18 44.35 32.06
C VAL A 705 0.51 42.98 31.98
N PRO A 706 0.09 42.02 31.11
CA PRO A 706 0.84 40.78 30.88
C PRO A 706 2.30 40.99 30.47
N ILE A 707 2.57 41.98 29.62
CA ILE A 707 3.93 42.26 29.12
C ILE A 707 4.83 42.78 30.25
N LEU A 708 4.31 43.67 31.10
CA LEU A 708 5.03 44.16 32.28
C LEU A 708 5.31 43.05 33.30
N VAL A 709 4.38 42.11 33.48
CA VAL A 709 4.59 40.95 34.37
C VAL A 709 5.72 40.07 33.87
N VAL A 710 5.76 39.77 32.57
CA VAL A 710 6.84 38.98 31.97
C VAL A 710 8.19 39.70 32.08
N ALA A 711 8.23 41.02 31.84
CA ALA A 711 9.46 41.81 31.98
C ALA A 711 9.99 41.84 33.43
N ILE A 712 9.11 41.93 34.43
CA ILE A 712 9.49 41.88 35.85
C ILE A 712 10.05 40.50 36.23
N VAL A 713 9.44 39.41 35.74
CA VAL A 713 9.91 38.04 35.99
C VAL A 713 11.30 37.84 35.39
N ILE A 714 11.53 38.27 34.14
CA ILE A 714 12.84 38.18 33.48
C ILE A 714 13.88 39.02 34.25
N GLY A 715 13.52 40.23 34.69
CA GLY A 715 14.39 41.07 35.51
C GLY A 715 14.76 40.45 36.85
N ALA A 716 13.81 39.79 37.53
CA ALA A 716 14.04 39.10 38.78
C ALA A 716 14.94 37.87 38.61
N VAL A 717 14.78 37.11 37.53
CA VAL A 717 15.65 35.98 37.18
C VAL A 717 17.08 36.46 36.90
N PHE A 718 17.23 37.54 36.12
CA PHE A 718 18.55 38.09 35.79
C PHE A 718 19.26 38.66 37.03
N ALA A 719 18.53 39.33 37.92
CA ALA A 719 19.04 39.81 39.20
C ALA A 719 19.46 38.65 40.11
N GLY A 720 18.66 37.58 40.19
CA GLY A 720 18.99 36.36 40.95
C GLY A 720 20.24 35.64 40.44
N ILE A 721 20.43 35.57 39.13
CA ILE A 721 21.64 35.01 38.51
C ILE A 721 22.86 35.88 38.81
N ARG A 722 22.72 37.21 38.79
CA ARG A 722 23.81 38.15 39.07
C ARG A 722 24.20 38.17 40.56
N TRP A 723 23.25 37.93 41.46
CA TRP A 723 23.50 37.89 42.90
C TRP A 723 24.20 36.60 43.38
N LYS A 724 24.10 35.51 42.61
CA LYS A 724 24.84 34.26 42.85
C LYS A 724 26.31 34.29 42.40
N ARG A 725 26.77 35.39 41.77
CA ARG A 725 28.15 35.56 41.27
C ARG A 725 28.98 36.59 42.05
N PHE A 726 28.51 37.04 43.23
CA PHE A 726 29.27 37.87 44.17
C PHE A 726 29.35 37.23 45.55
#